data_AF-A0A075G949-F1
#
_entry.id   AF-A0A075G949-F1
#
_cell.length_a   1.000
_cell.length_b   1.000
_cell.length_c   1.000
_cell.angle_alpha   90.00
_cell.angle_beta   90.00
_cell.angle_gamma   90.00
#
_symmetry.space_group_name_H-M   'P 1'
#
loop_
_entity.id
_entity.type
_entity.pdbx_description
1 polymer ?
#
loop_
_entity_poly.entity_id
_entity_poly.type
_entity_poly.pdbx_seq_one_letter_code
_entity_poly.pdbx_strand_id
1 'polypeptide(L)'
;MMNGRASGELTSGTMEDYLLECIDSLDKAGTDLLRRKKAVQRPKAWSLLPNEWRALALLAASNASIDTPSIEAGGRPNRGRIGRRGGRGRVRSMEDWLSGPSEALASEWSYAYQLAVLLVHRGREGAEWESSMESQLGILRDECVSGIHPVWEALAKEAPILAELGRFPVIEVEGPDIDSGSWIESSRFDPLDIDQVRGWLSLNLPFRTNSEQDHALHNIRRDLADGRPRVKMWLRLMRPSLRGLRAEGALLEGLLLAASSSDEAIHVLEGIEGGVLGEIAEQQALLIGIRSGDMTNWSDCALQDREDGLSVALRVAAWIESEHCGVDLSANDLLRGASILAGVGRQLPVSVRWNLADNLVSEGRMDEASAIVAEAEIEEAKHVSTALALLSSVASETISQAILASIPDMAEEGILSVINGEGVPIGVRAAAAKELSRRDPIRHTDSVLNTFVEAADIDGILAVFEGSPSLANVYPQRVLLCWHLYSEGDVSSRASLISLRKVALSSIEGSSKDSNLSDTSIALISLLDGLAQEVESIHEKLDSEGLKSLNEVRRALSVEGDGVVRENRINSLRESVGKASLTTLERRLFEALMISLQLNRSAMDLQIGTEERIGDAIQSLGNLSWHNGVTMKTVGTVTDLVVEYNIGIPALEDWYRQHAKASPELQVVRAAILREKGDRLNAARAYKDAAGKLSDDFERSSLVMRKALIEFAHAAGWTEAVSIIDSNPALASTVTSRFKLYLRTGDHHDAGRRNRASSELLGFAADQQASVDDTTESIAEGRESVLEGLLRYPEEHGLPSEPFVGRVRAAMKDLRSVKTSRQSDVERRVLYELRGRRNPEVVAKFARDVSEEDPLGGLRILEKAIYSGLLEEKQAEILKKSQRALFASHSSIIPVMERRTLKGLSLRPLIIIDTNILIEALKDDLLRQLSVDNLGSLDWTVERAFHWMLRRRAEEGRVVLHVPPAAEGEFMHRARSSESVLKLFSDMYIDKTVWQDRIDDEFLEKRARAILSIFSTWSNGTDGGELVALDEFLLKHRDVFILIDEQKRNIGKAPARTSINGEEIYPERGDRDIMSDAARIAATCHSDIGSVLVATRDSDFRLVSRALEEEFGFGVVGDAQQLNDRVL
;
A
#
# COMPACT_ATOMS: atom_id res chain seq x y z
N MET A 1 -62.96 16.88 7.75
CA MET A 1 -64.13 17.25 6.92
C MET A 1 -64.99 16.02 6.75
N MET A 2 -66.31 16.23 6.76
CA MET A 2 -67.35 15.23 6.50
C MET A 2 -67.01 14.45 5.22
N ASN A 3 -67.00 13.12 5.29
CA ASN A 3 -66.96 12.26 4.10
C ASN A 3 -68.34 12.32 3.42
N GLY A 4 -68.59 13.41 2.69
CA GLY A 4 -69.66 13.47 1.70
C GLY A 4 -69.25 12.61 0.51
N ARG A 5 -69.93 11.48 0.32
CA ARG A 5 -69.91 10.78 -0.96
C ARG A 5 -70.53 11.72 -1.99
N ALA A 6 -69.70 12.43 -2.75
CA ALA A 6 -70.13 13.05 -4.00
C ALA A 6 -70.27 11.93 -5.05
N SER A 7 -71.39 11.20 -4.98
CA SER A 7 -71.93 10.57 -6.18
C SER A 7 -72.52 11.70 -7.01
N GLY A 8 -71.98 11.94 -8.21
CA GLY A 8 -72.69 12.76 -9.19
C GLY A 8 -74.12 12.23 -9.30
N GLU A 9 -75.09 13.05 -8.92
CA GLU A 9 -76.50 12.69 -8.91
C GLU A 9 -76.92 12.37 -10.34
N LEU A 10 -76.98 11.07 -10.63
CA LEU A 10 -77.54 10.56 -11.87
C LEU A 10 -79.03 10.85 -11.84
N THR A 11 -79.49 11.71 -12.74
CA THR A 11 -80.88 12.15 -12.80
C THR A 11 -81.81 10.97 -13.06
N SER A 12 -83.01 10.99 -12.49
CA SER A 12 -84.03 9.94 -12.65
C SER A 12 -84.23 9.52 -14.11
N GLY A 13 -84.20 10.48 -15.05
CA GLY A 13 -84.33 10.23 -16.49
C GLY A 13 -83.24 9.32 -17.08
N THR A 14 -81.99 9.41 -16.62
CA THR A 14 -80.90 8.55 -17.14
C THR A 14 -81.08 7.08 -16.76
N MET A 15 -81.61 6.79 -15.56
CA MET A 15 -81.90 5.42 -15.12
C MET A 15 -83.11 4.84 -15.86
N GLU A 16 -84.09 5.68 -16.18
CA GLU A 16 -85.26 5.31 -16.97
C GLU A 16 -84.88 4.98 -18.43
N ASP A 17 -83.95 5.73 -19.04
CA ASP A 17 -83.37 5.44 -20.35
C ASP A 17 -82.60 4.10 -20.35
N TYR A 18 -81.76 3.86 -19.34
CA TYR A 18 -81.04 2.58 -19.22
C TYR A 18 -81.99 1.39 -19.02
N LEU A 19 -83.07 1.57 -18.26
CA LEU A 19 -84.07 0.55 -18.06
C LEU A 19 -84.86 0.29 -19.36
N LEU A 20 -85.16 1.32 -20.14
CA LEU A 20 -85.82 1.20 -21.45
C LEU A 20 -84.97 0.39 -22.42
N GLU A 21 -83.67 0.69 -22.54
CA GLU A 21 -82.75 -0.07 -23.39
C GLU A 21 -82.69 -1.56 -22.99
N CYS A 22 -82.74 -1.84 -21.67
CA CYS A 22 -82.79 -3.21 -21.17
C CYS A 22 -84.10 -3.92 -21.57
N ILE A 23 -85.24 -3.22 -21.52
CA ILE A 23 -86.56 -3.78 -21.83
C ILE A 23 -86.74 -3.98 -23.32
N ASP A 24 -86.34 -3.05 -24.17
CA ASP A 24 -86.42 -3.15 -25.64
C ASP A 24 -85.68 -4.39 -26.20
N SER A 25 -84.70 -4.90 -25.45
CA SER A 25 -84.02 -6.15 -25.80
C SER A 25 -84.90 -7.41 -25.73
N LEU A 26 -86.05 -7.35 -25.03
CA LEU A 26 -86.99 -8.45 -24.85
C LEU A 26 -87.77 -8.79 -26.12
N ASP A 27 -88.06 -7.81 -26.98
CA ASP A 27 -88.79 -7.99 -28.24
C ASP A 27 -88.16 -9.08 -29.12
N LYS A 28 -86.83 -9.21 -29.03
CA LYS A 28 -86.03 -10.16 -29.81
C LYS A 28 -85.92 -11.56 -29.18
N ALA A 29 -86.42 -11.75 -27.95
CA ALA A 29 -86.17 -12.95 -27.13
C ALA A 29 -87.30 -13.99 -27.12
N GLY A 30 -88.48 -13.67 -27.65
CA GLY A 30 -89.66 -14.55 -27.67
C GLY A 30 -90.28 -14.74 -26.28
N THR A 31 -90.95 -15.89 -26.05
CA THR A 31 -91.69 -16.20 -24.80
C THR A 31 -90.93 -17.08 -23.80
N ASP A 32 -89.73 -17.57 -24.13
CA ASP A 32 -88.95 -18.42 -23.23
C ASP A 32 -88.31 -17.62 -22.08
N LEU A 33 -88.65 -17.95 -20.84
CA LEU A 33 -88.24 -17.23 -19.62
C LEU A 33 -86.72 -17.11 -19.46
N LEU A 34 -85.97 -18.17 -19.78
CA LEU A 34 -84.51 -18.17 -19.62
C LEU A 34 -83.83 -17.33 -20.71
N ARG A 35 -84.34 -17.35 -21.95
CA ARG A 35 -83.87 -16.49 -23.04
C ARG A 35 -84.19 -15.02 -22.79
N ARG A 36 -85.40 -14.70 -22.31
CA ARG A 36 -85.82 -13.35 -21.94
C ARG A 36 -84.97 -12.76 -20.81
N LYS A 37 -84.74 -13.52 -19.73
CA LYS A 37 -83.81 -13.11 -18.66
C LYS A 37 -82.40 -12.86 -19.15
N LYS A 38 -81.89 -13.70 -20.07
CA LYS A 38 -80.58 -13.46 -20.69
C LYS A 38 -80.59 -12.24 -21.60
N ALA A 39 -81.69 -11.96 -22.30
CA ALA A 39 -81.80 -10.83 -23.22
C ALA A 39 -81.73 -9.49 -22.48
N VAL A 40 -82.51 -9.32 -21.41
CA VAL A 40 -82.51 -8.10 -20.57
C VAL A 40 -81.15 -7.78 -19.95
N GLN A 41 -80.34 -8.81 -19.72
CA GLN A 41 -79.00 -8.66 -19.15
C GLN A 41 -77.90 -8.38 -20.19
N ARG A 42 -78.22 -8.41 -21.50
CA ARG A 42 -77.23 -8.20 -22.57
C ARG A 42 -76.83 -6.73 -22.77
N PRO A 43 -77.74 -5.74 -22.77
CA PRO A 43 -77.37 -4.35 -22.97
C PRO A 43 -76.36 -3.87 -21.93
N LYS A 44 -75.47 -2.94 -22.32
CA LYS A 44 -74.47 -2.39 -21.38
C LYS A 44 -75.14 -1.58 -20.26
N ALA A 45 -76.28 -0.96 -20.57
CA ALA A 45 -77.18 -0.34 -19.61
C ALA A 45 -77.49 -1.22 -18.38
N TRP A 46 -77.61 -2.55 -18.52
CA TRP A 46 -77.84 -3.47 -17.40
C TRP A 46 -76.78 -3.35 -16.29
N SER A 47 -75.52 -3.15 -16.69
CA SER A 47 -74.41 -3.01 -15.74
C SER A 47 -74.39 -1.65 -15.03
N LEU A 48 -75.03 -0.64 -15.61
CA LEU A 48 -75.16 0.71 -15.08
C LEU A 48 -76.36 0.84 -14.12
N LEU A 49 -77.40 0.00 -14.30
CA LEU A 49 -78.56 -0.02 -13.41
C LEU A 49 -78.21 -0.51 -11.99
N PRO A 50 -78.69 0.15 -10.92
CA PRO A 50 -78.64 -0.38 -9.56
C PRO A 50 -79.54 -1.61 -9.41
N ASN A 51 -79.31 -2.40 -8.36
CA ASN A 51 -80.01 -3.69 -8.18
C ASN A 51 -81.54 -3.55 -8.12
N GLU A 52 -82.04 -2.45 -7.58
CA GLU A 52 -83.48 -2.19 -7.42
C GLU A 52 -84.17 -2.01 -8.79
N TRP A 53 -83.50 -1.35 -9.73
CA TRP A 53 -83.97 -1.19 -11.11
C TRP A 53 -83.77 -2.45 -11.95
N ARG A 54 -82.70 -3.21 -11.69
CA ARG A 54 -82.49 -4.54 -12.28
C ARG A 54 -83.63 -5.50 -11.92
N ALA A 55 -84.19 -5.40 -10.71
CA ALA A 55 -85.33 -6.21 -10.29
C ALA A 55 -86.57 -5.94 -11.17
N LEU A 56 -86.84 -4.67 -11.49
CA LEU A 56 -87.93 -4.27 -12.40
C LEU A 56 -87.75 -4.83 -13.82
N ALA A 57 -86.53 -4.77 -14.35
CA ALA A 57 -86.25 -5.35 -15.66
C ALA A 57 -86.39 -6.90 -15.66
N LEU A 58 -86.03 -7.57 -14.55
CA LEU A 58 -86.22 -9.01 -14.39
C LEU A 58 -87.69 -9.41 -14.21
N LEU A 59 -88.51 -8.54 -13.61
CA LEU A 59 -89.96 -8.71 -13.54
C LEU A 59 -90.58 -8.68 -14.94
N ALA A 60 -90.15 -7.74 -15.80
CA ALA A 60 -90.51 -7.72 -17.23
C ALA A 60 -90.04 -8.98 -17.96
N ALA A 61 -88.80 -9.44 -17.71
CA ALA A 61 -88.28 -10.66 -18.33
C ALA A 61 -89.04 -11.94 -17.92
N SER A 62 -89.67 -11.95 -16.74
CA SER A 62 -90.39 -13.10 -16.18
C SER A 62 -91.90 -13.09 -16.48
N ASN A 63 -92.42 -12.07 -17.17
CA ASN A 63 -93.84 -11.86 -17.42
C ASN A 63 -94.67 -11.93 -16.11
N ALA A 64 -94.15 -11.31 -15.04
CA ALA A 64 -94.76 -11.38 -13.72
C ALA A 64 -96.22 -10.89 -13.75
N SER A 65 -97.11 -11.69 -13.18
CA SER A 65 -98.56 -11.45 -13.14
C SER A 65 -99.05 -11.43 -11.69
N ILE A 66 -100.31 -11.04 -11.48
CA ILE A 66 -100.92 -11.04 -10.14
C ILE A 66 -100.98 -12.48 -9.57
N ASP A 67 -101.19 -13.49 -10.42
CA ASP A 67 -101.24 -14.90 -9.99
C ASP A 67 -99.84 -15.50 -9.74
N THR A 68 -98.81 -14.92 -10.35
CA THR A 68 -97.40 -15.34 -10.21
C THR A 68 -96.48 -14.12 -10.11
N PRO A 69 -96.47 -13.40 -8.97
CA PRO A 69 -95.75 -12.13 -8.80
C PRO A 69 -94.26 -12.34 -8.44
N SER A 70 -93.64 -13.37 -9.02
CA SER A 70 -92.30 -13.84 -8.68
C SER A 70 -91.35 -13.69 -9.87
N ILE A 71 -90.09 -13.41 -9.56
CA ILE A 71 -89.02 -13.38 -10.56
C ILE A 71 -88.55 -14.83 -10.84
N GLU A 72 -88.79 -15.80 -9.96
CA GLU A 72 -88.30 -17.19 -10.07
C GLU A 72 -89.34 -18.14 -10.71
N ALA A 73 -88.90 -18.98 -11.66
CA ALA A 73 -89.74 -20.01 -12.27
C ALA A 73 -89.57 -21.34 -11.53
N GLY A 74 -90.67 -22.00 -11.18
CA GLY A 74 -90.72 -23.21 -10.35
C GLY A 74 -89.64 -24.26 -10.62
N GLY A 75 -88.74 -24.43 -9.65
CA GLY A 75 -87.73 -25.48 -9.58
C GLY A 75 -86.92 -25.33 -8.29
N ARG A 76 -86.89 -26.37 -7.44
CA ARG A 76 -86.26 -26.34 -6.10
C ARG A 76 -84.85 -25.74 -6.14
N PRO A 77 -84.52 -24.74 -5.29
CA PRO A 77 -83.19 -24.16 -5.27
C PRO A 77 -82.21 -25.15 -4.63
N ASN A 78 -81.35 -25.73 -5.46
CA ASN A 78 -80.23 -26.52 -4.98
C ASN A 78 -79.26 -25.54 -4.29
N ARG A 79 -79.31 -25.51 -2.95
CA ARG A 79 -78.37 -24.75 -2.09
C ARG A 79 -76.97 -25.34 -2.22
N GLY A 80 -76.28 -24.99 -3.30
CA GLY A 80 -74.86 -25.28 -3.48
C GLY A 80 -74.00 -24.37 -2.60
N ARG A 81 -73.19 -24.97 -1.72
CA ARG A 81 -72.25 -24.29 -0.82
C ARG A 81 -70.81 -24.53 -1.32
N ILE A 82 -69.97 -23.47 -1.27
CA ILE A 82 -68.48 -23.42 -1.19
C ILE A 82 -67.73 -23.51 -2.55
N GLY A 83 -66.63 -22.76 -2.79
CA GLY A 83 -65.76 -21.88 -1.95
C GLY A 83 -64.78 -21.06 -2.81
N ARG A 84 -63.86 -20.20 -2.33
CA ARG A 84 -63.26 -19.89 -1.01
C ARG A 84 -62.79 -18.41 -1.06
N ARG A 85 -63.25 -17.57 -0.11
CA ARG A 85 -62.49 -16.55 0.68
C ARG A 85 -63.45 -15.47 1.22
N GLY A 86 -63.77 -15.57 2.51
CA GLY A 86 -64.17 -14.45 3.37
C GLY A 86 -65.62 -13.94 3.25
N GLY A 87 -66.43 -14.14 4.31
CA GLY A 87 -67.67 -13.38 4.54
C GLY A 87 -68.95 -14.20 4.42
N ARG A 88 -69.57 -14.51 5.57
CA ARG A 88 -70.89 -15.18 5.65
C ARG A 88 -71.99 -14.14 5.40
N GLY A 89 -72.54 -14.10 4.20
CA GLY A 89 -73.80 -13.41 3.88
C GLY A 89 -74.82 -14.39 3.34
N ARG A 90 -76.10 -14.23 3.71
CA ARG A 90 -77.21 -14.85 2.96
C ARG A 90 -77.07 -14.38 1.51
N VAL A 91 -77.07 -15.28 0.54
CA VAL A 91 -77.28 -14.88 -0.86
C VAL A 91 -78.67 -14.24 -0.89
N ARG A 92 -78.73 -12.92 -1.07
CA ARG A 92 -79.99 -12.22 -1.39
C ARG A 92 -80.50 -12.84 -2.69
N SER A 93 -81.71 -13.39 -2.69
CA SER A 93 -82.34 -13.83 -3.94
C SER A 93 -82.48 -12.60 -4.86
N MET A 94 -82.58 -12.82 -6.18
CA MET A 94 -82.96 -11.74 -7.11
C MET A 94 -84.29 -11.09 -6.73
N GLU A 95 -85.14 -11.79 -5.97
CA GLU A 95 -86.37 -11.25 -5.41
C GLU A 95 -86.13 -10.18 -4.32
N ASP A 96 -85.03 -10.30 -3.58
CA ASP A 96 -84.64 -9.35 -2.51
C ASP A 96 -83.96 -8.09 -3.07
N TRP A 97 -83.87 -7.95 -4.40
CA TRP A 97 -83.26 -6.78 -5.04
C TRP A 97 -84.23 -5.61 -5.18
N LEU A 98 -85.53 -5.86 -5.25
CA LEU A 98 -86.55 -4.82 -5.32
C LEU A 98 -86.60 -4.06 -3.99
N SER A 99 -86.64 -2.72 -4.03
CA SER A 99 -86.74 -1.89 -2.82
C SER A 99 -87.99 -2.24 -2.01
N GLY A 100 -87.91 -2.13 -0.68
CA GLY A 100 -89.11 -2.24 0.16
C GLY A 100 -90.08 -1.07 -0.09
N PRO A 101 -91.39 -1.20 0.22
CA PRO A 101 -92.36 -0.14 -0.01
C PRO A 101 -91.97 1.21 0.62
N SER A 102 -91.44 1.21 1.85
CA SER A 102 -90.97 2.42 2.53
C SER A 102 -89.68 3.00 1.94
N GLU A 103 -88.78 2.15 1.44
CA GLU A 103 -87.53 2.58 0.81
C GLU A 103 -87.80 3.23 -0.54
N ALA A 104 -88.73 2.68 -1.32
CA ALA A 104 -89.16 3.27 -2.59
C ALA A 104 -89.81 4.65 -2.38
N LEU A 105 -90.71 4.80 -1.41
CA LEU A 105 -91.34 6.10 -1.11
C LEU A 105 -90.35 7.15 -0.59
N ALA A 106 -89.26 6.72 0.06
CA ALA A 106 -88.20 7.62 0.54
C ALA A 106 -87.14 7.93 -0.53
N SER A 107 -87.20 7.28 -1.71
CA SER A 107 -86.23 7.47 -2.77
C SER A 107 -86.52 8.73 -3.58
N GLU A 108 -85.46 9.36 -4.11
CA GLU A 108 -85.57 10.49 -5.05
C GLU A 108 -85.86 10.05 -6.50
N TRP A 109 -86.19 8.77 -6.71
CA TRP A 109 -86.58 8.25 -8.01
C TRP A 109 -87.96 8.77 -8.42
N SER A 110 -88.28 8.64 -9.72
CA SER A 110 -89.54 9.15 -10.27
C SER A 110 -90.77 8.56 -9.58
N TYR A 111 -91.87 9.30 -9.54
CA TYR A 111 -93.14 8.80 -8.99
C TYR A 111 -93.61 7.51 -9.68
N ALA A 112 -93.28 7.35 -10.97
CA ALA A 112 -93.54 6.12 -11.73
C ALA A 112 -92.72 4.92 -11.23
N TYR A 113 -91.45 5.12 -10.85
CA TYR A 113 -90.65 4.10 -10.17
C TYR A 113 -91.27 3.70 -8.83
N GLN A 114 -91.62 4.70 -8.01
CA GLN A 114 -92.23 4.45 -6.70
C GLN A 114 -93.54 3.67 -6.85
N LEU A 115 -94.39 4.08 -7.79
CA LEU A 115 -95.65 3.40 -8.11
C LEU A 115 -95.41 1.96 -8.58
N ALA A 116 -94.43 1.73 -9.46
CA ALA A 116 -94.08 0.39 -9.95
C ALA A 116 -93.69 -0.55 -8.80
N VAL A 117 -92.84 -0.09 -7.88
CA VAL A 117 -92.39 -0.91 -6.74
C VAL A 117 -93.58 -1.26 -5.82
N LEU A 118 -94.43 -0.29 -5.49
CA LEU A 118 -95.61 -0.53 -4.64
C LEU A 118 -96.64 -1.48 -5.30
N LEU A 119 -96.86 -1.37 -6.61
CA LEU A 119 -97.77 -2.27 -7.35
C LEU A 119 -97.29 -3.73 -7.32
N VAL A 120 -95.97 -3.96 -7.39
CA VAL A 120 -95.40 -5.32 -7.29
C VAL A 120 -95.60 -5.91 -5.90
N HIS A 121 -95.34 -5.15 -4.83
CA HIS A 121 -95.55 -5.63 -3.45
C HIS A 121 -97.02 -5.87 -3.15
N ARG A 122 -97.93 -4.99 -3.61
CA ARG A 122 -99.37 -5.20 -3.53
C ARG A 122 -99.80 -6.53 -4.16
N GLY A 123 -99.25 -6.87 -5.33
CA GLY A 123 -99.52 -8.14 -6.00
C GLY A 123 -98.95 -9.36 -5.27
N ARG A 124 -97.86 -9.21 -4.50
CA ARG A 124 -97.23 -10.30 -3.73
C ARG A 124 -97.94 -10.60 -2.41
N GLU A 125 -98.35 -9.56 -1.68
CA GLU A 125 -98.96 -9.69 -0.35
C GLU A 125 -100.47 -9.98 -0.42
N GLY A 126 -101.11 -9.65 -1.53
CA GLY A 126 -102.51 -10.02 -1.81
C GLY A 126 -103.47 -9.55 -0.72
N ALA A 127 -104.03 -10.48 0.06
CA ALA A 127 -104.98 -10.19 1.12
C ALA A 127 -104.34 -9.64 2.41
N GLU A 128 -103.02 -9.73 2.57
CA GLU A 128 -102.27 -9.22 3.73
C GLU A 128 -101.81 -7.76 3.56
N TRP A 129 -102.15 -7.10 2.45
CA TRP A 129 -101.74 -5.73 2.12
C TRP A 129 -102.32 -4.68 3.08
N GLU A 130 -101.47 -3.77 3.57
CA GLU A 130 -101.88 -2.72 4.51
C GLU A 130 -102.75 -1.62 3.87
N SER A 131 -103.85 -1.28 4.53
CA SER A 131 -104.77 -0.22 4.05
C SER A 131 -104.14 1.18 4.00
N SER A 132 -103.12 1.44 4.81
CA SER A 132 -102.34 2.70 4.80
C SER A 132 -101.57 2.88 3.49
N MET A 133 -101.07 1.79 2.91
CA MET A 133 -100.31 1.81 1.65
C MET A 133 -101.22 1.94 0.43
N GLU A 134 -102.50 1.57 0.52
CA GLU A 134 -103.48 1.81 -0.55
C GLU A 134 -103.72 3.32 -0.77
N SER A 135 -103.65 4.14 0.29
CA SER A 135 -103.73 5.61 0.16
C SER A 135 -102.52 6.21 -0.56
N GLN A 136 -101.32 5.67 -0.32
CA GLN A 136 -100.09 6.12 -1.00
C GLN A 136 -100.10 5.76 -2.49
N LEU A 137 -100.63 4.58 -2.85
CA LEU A 137 -100.88 4.22 -4.25
C LEU A 137 -101.81 5.23 -4.94
N GLY A 138 -102.84 5.72 -4.25
CA GLY A 138 -103.72 6.78 -4.76
C GLY A 138 -102.97 8.06 -5.11
N ILE A 139 -102.10 8.55 -4.21
CA ILE A 139 -101.31 9.77 -4.43
C ILE A 139 -100.36 9.60 -5.62
N LEU A 140 -99.63 8.49 -5.68
CA LEU A 140 -98.69 8.23 -6.76
C LEU A 140 -99.38 8.08 -8.13
N ARG A 141 -100.61 7.54 -8.17
CA ARG A 141 -101.42 7.51 -9.38
C ARG A 141 -101.72 8.92 -9.87
N ASP A 142 -102.15 9.82 -8.99
CA ASP A 142 -102.48 11.20 -9.34
C ASP A 142 -101.25 11.95 -9.88
N GLU A 143 -100.07 11.74 -9.27
CA GLU A 143 -98.81 12.31 -9.77
C GLU A 143 -98.43 11.75 -11.15
N CYS A 144 -98.61 10.45 -11.39
CA CYS A 144 -98.32 9.83 -12.69
C CYS A 144 -99.26 10.30 -13.82
N VAL A 145 -100.41 10.93 -13.52
CA VAL A 145 -101.27 11.55 -14.55
C VAL A 145 -100.57 12.69 -15.29
N SER A 146 -99.61 13.37 -14.64
CA SER A 146 -98.78 14.41 -15.28
C SER A 146 -97.90 13.89 -16.41
N GLY A 147 -97.71 12.56 -16.45
CA GLY A 147 -97.04 11.80 -17.49
C GLY A 147 -95.82 11.05 -16.98
N ILE A 148 -95.48 9.97 -17.67
CA ILE A 148 -94.43 9.04 -17.27
C ILE A 148 -93.44 8.80 -18.41
N HIS A 149 -92.22 8.41 -18.06
CA HIS A 149 -91.20 8.03 -19.05
C HIS A 149 -91.65 6.83 -19.91
N PRO A 150 -91.29 6.75 -21.21
CA PRO A 150 -91.68 5.65 -22.11
C PRO A 150 -91.36 4.24 -21.57
N VAL A 151 -90.31 4.13 -20.75
CA VAL A 151 -89.90 2.87 -20.10
C VAL A 151 -91.03 2.21 -19.35
N TRP A 152 -91.85 2.98 -18.66
CA TRP A 152 -92.90 2.45 -17.80
C TRP A 152 -94.06 1.88 -18.61
N GLU A 153 -94.33 2.44 -19.79
CA GLU A 153 -95.27 1.88 -20.76
C GLU A 153 -94.73 0.57 -21.34
N ALA A 154 -93.44 0.54 -21.70
CA ALA A 154 -92.78 -0.68 -22.19
C ALA A 154 -92.79 -1.79 -21.11
N LEU A 155 -92.54 -1.43 -19.85
CA LEU A 155 -92.53 -2.35 -18.72
C LEU A 155 -93.95 -2.90 -18.43
N ALA A 156 -94.98 -2.05 -18.56
CA ALA A 156 -96.38 -2.45 -18.42
C ALA A 156 -96.84 -3.45 -19.51
N LYS A 157 -96.29 -3.35 -20.73
CA LYS A 157 -96.54 -4.32 -21.82
C LYS A 157 -95.93 -5.69 -21.52
N GLU A 158 -94.73 -5.72 -20.94
CA GLU A 158 -93.99 -6.96 -20.68
C GLU A 158 -94.34 -7.63 -19.33
N ALA A 159 -94.76 -6.87 -18.32
CA ALA A 159 -95.13 -7.37 -16.98
C ALA A 159 -96.60 -7.05 -16.65
N PRO A 160 -97.53 -8.02 -16.73
CA PRO A 160 -98.95 -7.81 -16.43
C PRO A 160 -99.24 -7.24 -15.03
N ILE A 161 -98.41 -7.54 -14.03
CA ILE A 161 -98.54 -6.98 -12.67
C ILE A 161 -98.39 -5.45 -12.63
N LEU A 162 -97.76 -4.87 -13.66
CA LEU A 162 -97.50 -3.44 -13.82
C LEU A 162 -98.34 -2.80 -14.94
N ALA A 163 -99.33 -3.51 -15.47
CA ALA A 163 -100.18 -3.04 -16.57
C ALA A 163 -100.88 -1.69 -16.29
N GLU A 164 -101.04 -1.32 -15.02
CA GLU A 164 -101.60 -0.03 -14.61
C GLU A 164 -100.77 1.15 -15.12
N LEU A 165 -99.44 1.02 -15.16
CA LEU A 165 -98.54 2.09 -15.61
C LEU A 165 -98.77 2.46 -17.08
N GLY A 166 -99.19 1.51 -17.92
CA GLY A 166 -99.49 1.76 -19.34
C GLY A 166 -100.73 2.64 -19.59
N ARG A 167 -101.44 3.08 -18.54
CA ARG A 167 -102.62 3.95 -18.65
C ARG A 167 -102.30 5.44 -18.56
N PHE A 168 -101.10 5.80 -18.13
CA PHE A 168 -100.67 7.20 -17.98
C PHE A 168 -100.03 7.73 -19.29
N PRO A 169 -100.09 9.05 -19.57
CA PRO A 169 -99.52 9.63 -20.78
C PRO A 169 -97.98 9.59 -20.77
N VAL A 170 -97.35 9.44 -21.94
CA VAL A 170 -95.88 9.36 -22.08
C VAL A 170 -95.28 10.72 -22.44
N ILE A 171 -94.19 11.14 -21.77
CA ILE A 171 -93.50 12.45 -21.96
C ILE A 171 -92.24 12.30 -22.84
N GLU A 172 -91.92 13.32 -23.66
CA GLU A 172 -90.64 13.46 -24.39
C GLU A 172 -89.50 13.97 -23.47
N VAL A 173 -88.31 13.36 -23.54
CA VAL A 173 -87.18 13.62 -22.61
C VAL A 173 -86.18 14.63 -23.19
N GLU A 174 -86.20 15.88 -22.71
CA GLU A 174 -85.21 16.92 -23.07
C GLU A 174 -83.85 16.74 -22.37
N GLY A 175 -82.76 17.28 -22.94
CA GLY A 175 -81.37 17.08 -22.48
C GLY A 175 -80.88 18.12 -21.49
N PRO A 176 -79.86 17.80 -20.67
CA PRO A 176 -79.28 18.78 -19.76
C PRO A 176 -78.54 19.87 -20.55
N ASP A 177 -78.87 21.14 -20.28
CA ASP A 177 -78.19 22.32 -20.81
C ASP A 177 -77.07 22.72 -19.83
N ILE A 178 -75.82 22.34 -20.12
CA ILE A 178 -74.66 22.57 -19.25
C ILE A 178 -73.67 23.49 -19.97
N ASP A 179 -73.17 24.51 -19.26
CA ASP A 179 -72.12 25.42 -19.75
C ASP A 179 -70.79 24.67 -19.97
N SER A 180 -70.39 24.51 -21.23
CA SER A 180 -69.18 23.78 -21.64
C SER A 180 -67.87 24.51 -21.30
N GLY A 181 -67.89 25.84 -21.13
CA GLY A 181 -66.68 26.64 -20.96
C GLY A 181 -65.86 26.27 -19.72
N SER A 182 -66.53 26.04 -18.59
CA SER A 182 -65.88 25.68 -17.32
C SER A 182 -65.19 24.31 -17.36
N TRP A 183 -65.76 23.35 -18.09
CA TRP A 183 -65.23 22.00 -18.23
C TRP A 183 -64.00 21.95 -19.15
N ILE A 184 -64.03 22.74 -20.23
CA ILE A 184 -62.92 22.89 -21.17
C ILE A 184 -61.72 23.54 -20.46
N GLU A 185 -61.92 24.64 -19.73
CA GLU A 185 -60.81 25.28 -18.98
C GLU A 185 -60.24 24.37 -17.89
N SER A 186 -61.07 23.52 -17.27
CA SER A 186 -60.60 22.52 -16.29
C SER A 186 -59.74 21.40 -16.90
N SER A 187 -59.53 21.38 -18.21
CA SER A 187 -58.67 20.42 -18.91
C SER A 187 -57.20 20.85 -19.07
N ARG A 188 -56.84 22.03 -18.53
CA ARG A 188 -55.46 22.55 -18.49
C ARG A 188 -54.60 21.88 -17.40
N PHE A 189 -54.37 20.59 -17.55
CA PHE A 189 -53.53 19.78 -16.65
C PHE A 189 -52.59 18.87 -17.43
N ASP A 190 -51.62 18.27 -16.74
CA ASP A 190 -50.78 17.20 -17.28
C ASP A 190 -51.58 15.88 -17.39
N PRO A 191 -51.77 15.29 -18.59
CA PRO A 191 -52.49 14.03 -18.73
C PRO A 191 -51.87 12.86 -17.95
N LEU A 192 -50.59 12.95 -17.57
CA LEU A 192 -49.92 11.95 -16.72
C LEU A 192 -50.15 12.17 -15.22
N ASP A 193 -50.70 13.32 -14.81
CA ASP A 193 -51.17 13.56 -13.45
C ASP A 193 -52.57 12.95 -13.25
N ILE A 194 -52.55 11.72 -12.73
CA ILE A 194 -53.72 10.89 -12.50
C ILE A 194 -54.73 11.57 -11.55
N ASP A 195 -54.27 12.36 -10.58
CA ASP A 195 -55.16 13.01 -9.62
C ASP A 195 -55.94 14.15 -10.28
N GLN A 196 -55.30 14.90 -11.17
CA GLN A 196 -55.95 15.94 -11.98
C GLN A 196 -56.91 15.34 -13.01
N VAL A 197 -56.51 14.26 -13.71
CA VAL A 197 -57.40 13.50 -14.61
C VAL A 197 -58.65 12.99 -13.87
N ARG A 198 -58.49 12.46 -12.66
CA ARG A 198 -59.60 12.00 -11.83
C ARG A 198 -60.53 13.15 -11.43
N GLY A 199 -59.96 14.29 -11.04
CA GLY A 199 -60.73 15.49 -10.70
C GLY A 199 -61.57 15.96 -11.89
N TRP A 200 -60.97 16.05 -13.07
CA TRP A 200 -61.66 16.47 -14.29
C TRP A 200 -62.77 15.50 -14.73
N LEU A 201 -62.50 14.19 -14.71
CA LEU A 201 -63.50 13.17 -15.05
C LEU A 201 -64.65 13.08 -14.04
N SER A 202 -64.54 13.70 -12.86
CA SER A 202 -65.63 13.77 -11.88
C SER A 202 -66.64 14.89 -12.17
N LEU A 203 -66.30 15.82 -13.08
CA LEU A 203 -67.21 16.86 -13.56
C LEU A 203 -68.30 16.28 -14.48
N ASN A 204 -69.43 16.99 -14.56
CA ASN A 204 -70.48 16.65 -15.51
C ASN A 204 -70.01 16.90 -16.95
N LEU A 205 -70.30 15.96 -17.84
CA LEU A 205 -69.92 16.10 -19.25
C LEU A 205 -70.81 17.13 -19.94
N PRO A 206 -70.25 18.01 -20.78
CA PRO A 206 -71.03 19.03 -21.49
C PRO A 206 -71.78 18.50 -22.73
N PHE A 207 -71.78 17.18 -22.96
CA PHE A 207 -72.44 16.54 -24.09
C PHE A 207 -73.14 15.24 -23.67
N ARG A 208 -74.19 14.86 -24.40
CA ARG A 208 -74.91 13.59 -24.17
C ARG A 208 -74.09 12.38 -24.63
N THR A 209 -74.01 11.38 -23.77
CA THR A 209 -73.38 10.08 -24.02
C THR A 209 -74.42 8.98 -24.20
N ASN A 210 -74.05 7.88 -24.87
CA ASN A 210 -74.85 6.66 -24.91
C ASN A 210 -74.40 5.65 -23.85
N SER A 211 -75.19 4.60 -23.63
CA SER A 211 -74.91 3.59 -22.60
C SER A 211 -73.59 2.84 -22.79
N GLU A 212 -73.08 2.71 -24.03
CA GLU A 212 -71.77 2.12 -24.27
C GLU A 212 -70.63 3.07 -23.83
N GLN A 213 -70.76 4.36 -24.13
CA GLN A 213 -69.84 5.42 -23.70
C GLN A 213 -69.82 5.55 -22.19
N ASP A 214 -70.99 5.61 -21.55
CA ASP A 214 -71.13 5.68 -20.09
C ASP A 214 -70.55 4.44 -19.42
N HIS A 215 -70.74 3.26 -19.99
CA HIS A 215 -70.14 2.04 -19.49
C HIS A 215 -68.61 2.07 -19.56
N ALA A 216 -68.04 2.56 -20.67
CA ALA A 216 -66.61 2.72 -20.82
C ALA A 216 -66.04 3.74 -19.80
N LEU A 217 -66.67 4.91 -19.67
CA LEU A 217 -66.29 5.96 -18.73
C LEU A 217 -66.43 5.51 -17.27
N HIS A 218 -67.51 4.79 -16.93
CA HIS A 218 -67.70 4.23 -15.60
C HIS A 218 -66.59 3.24 -15.24
N ASN A 219 -66.17 2.39 -16.18
CA ASN A 219 -65.06 1.47 -15.95
C ASN A 219 -63.73 2.23 -15.74
N ILE A 220 -63.49 3.31 -16.48
CA ILE A 220 -62.30 4.17 -16.31
C ILE A 220 -62.33 4.89 -14.95
N ARG A 221 -63.46 5.52 -14.60
CA ARG A 221 -63.68 6.17 -13.29
C ARG A 221 -63.50 5.20 -12.12
N ARG A 222 -63.98 3.95 -12.25
CA ARG A 222 -63.76 2.91 -11.24
C ARG A 222 -62.29 2.54 -11.11
N ASP A 223 -61.59 2.36 -12.23
CA ASP A 223 -60.17 2.04 -12.24
C ASP A 223 -59.33 3.17 -11.61
N LEU A 224 -59.76 4.43 -11.76
CA LEU A 224 -59.20 5.61 -11.08
C LEU A 224 -59.47 5.63 -9.57
N ALA A 225 -60.62 5.13 -9.11
CA ALA A 225 -60.97 5.08 -7.70
C ALA A 225 -60.18 4.02 -6.90
N ASP A 226 -59.62 3.01 -7.58
CA ASP A 226 -58.87 1.90 -6.97
C ASP A 226 -57.45 2.29 -6.48
N GLY A 227 -57.05 3.58 -6.62
CA GLY A 227 -55.79 4.14 -6.12
C GLY A 227 -54.52 3.71 -6.87
N ARG A 228 -54.62 2.74 -7.79
CA ARG A 228 -53.56 2.30 -8.71
C ARG A 228 -54.18 1.99 -10.08
N PRO A 229 -54.53 3.02 -10.88
CA PRO A 229 -55.20 2.81 -12.16
C PRO A 229 -54.28 2.09 -13.14
N ARG A 230 -54.86 1.18 -13.93
CA ARG A 230 -54.18 0.45 -14.99
C ARG A 230 -54.41 1.21 -16.29
N VAL A 231 -53.76 2.35 -16.43
CA VAL A 231 -54.03 3.33 -17.50
C VAL A 231 -53.88 2.72 -18.90
N LYS A 232 -52.91 1.81 -19.13
CA LYS A 232 -52.77 1.06 -20.40
C LYS A 232 -54.03 0.26 -20.79
N MET A 233 -54.87 -0.12 -19.83
CA MET A 233 -56.13 -0.83 -20.08
C MET A 233 -57.18 0.07 -20.72
N TRP A 234 -57.08 1.39 -20.55
CA TRP A 234 -58.06 2.35 -21.04
C TRP A 234 -58.15 2.33 -22.56
N LEU A 235 -57.02 2.11 -23.26
CA LEU A 235 -57.01 1.88 -24.71
C LEU A 235 -57.96 0.76 -25.16
N ARG A 236 -58.07 -0.30 -24.37
CA ARG A 236 -59.01 -1.40 -24.62
C ARG A 236 -60.43 -1.05 -24.21
N LEU A 237 -60.61 -0.32 -23.10
CA LEU A 237 -61.93 0.09 -22.60
C LEU A 237 -62.60 1.13 -23.50
N MET A 238 -61.82 1.98 -24.15
CA MET A 238 -62.30 3.03 -25.05
C MET A 238 -62.79 2.48 -26.40
N ARG A 239 -62.34 1.29 -26.84
CA ARG A 239 -62.71 0.74 -28.16
C ARG A 239 -64.01 -0.08 -28.09
N PRO A 240 -65.02 0.18 -28.94
CA PRO A 240 -65.11 1.27 -29.93
C PRO A 240 -65.75 2.57 -29.39
N SER A 241 -66.33 2.54 -28.19
CA SER A 241 -67.36 3.50 -27.77
C SER A 241 -66.87 4.93 -27.50
N LEU A 242 -65.61 5.12 -27.10
CA LEU A 242 -64.98 6.42 -26.84
C LEU A 242 -63.92 6.78 -27.91
N ARG A 243 -64.16 6.38 -29.16
CA ARG A 243 -63.26 6.68 -30.30
C ARG A 243 -64.00 7.40 -31.42
N GLY A 244 -63.30 8.31 -32.11
CA GLY A 244 -63.85 9.10 -33.21
C GLY A 244 -64.89 10.13 -32.76
N LEU A 245 -64.76 10.64 -31.54
CA LEU A 245 -65.66 11.66 -31.00
C LEU A 245 -65.39 13.02 -31.67
N ARG A 246 -66.34 13.96 -31.56
CA ARG A 246 -66.23 15.32 -32.14
C ARG A 246 -66.27 16.37 -31.03
N ALA A 247 -65.69 17.54 -31.31
CA ALA A 247 -65.68 18.71 -30.41
C ALA A 247 -65.20 18.35 -28.99
N GLU A 248 -65.97 18.67 -27.93
CA GLU A 248 -65.62 18.39 -26.53
C GLU A 248 -65.36 16.90 -26.27
N GLY A 249 -66.04 16.02 -27.01
CA GLY A 249 -65.79 14.58 -26.95
C GLY A 249 -64.43 14.18 -27.54
N ALA A 250 -63.94 14.89 -28.56
CA ALA A 250 -62.61 14.64 -29.12
C ALA A 250 -61.50 15.03 -28.12
N LEU A 251 -61.70 16.10 -27.33
CA LEU A 251 -60.79 16.48 -26.25
C LEU A 251 -60.75 15.38 -25.15
N LEU A 252 -61.90 14.82 -24.78
CA LEU A 252 -61.98 13.67 -23.87
C LEU A 252 -61.23 12.46 -24.40
N GLU A 253 -61.41 12.13 -25.68
CA GLU A 253 -60.67 11.05 -26.34
C GLU A 253 -59.17 11.31 -26.30
N GLY A 254 -58.72 12.49 -26.74
CA GLY A 254 -57.32 12.88 -26.82
C GLY A 254 -56.62 12.83 -25.46
N LEU A 255 -57.23 13.37 -24.41
CA LEU A 255 -56.64 13.39 -23.06
C LEU A 255 -56.57 11.99 -22.42
N LEU A 256 -57.57 11.13 -22.63
CA LEU A 256 -57.53 9.74 -22.14
C LEU A 256 -56.46 8.91 -22.87
N LEU A 257 -56.25 9.18 -24.17
CA LEU A 257 -55.16 8.57 -24.94
C LEU A 257 -53.79 9.09 -24.47
N ALA A 258 -53.68 10.38 -24.20
CA ALA A 258 -52.46 11.01 -23.69
C ALA A 258 -52.09 10.47 -22.30
N ALA A 259 -53.07 10.34 -21.39
CA ALA A 259 -52.90 9.71 -20.09
C ALA A 259 -52.40 8.26 -20.21
N SER A 260 -52.82 7.56 -21.27
CA SER A 260 -52.39 6.19 -21.59
C SER A 260 -51.05 6.11 -22.32
N SER A 261 -50.39 7.24 -22.57
CA SER A 261 -49.16 7.36 -23.37
C SER A 261 -49.30 6.75 -24.77
N SER A 262 -50.41 7.02 -25.45
CA SER A 262 -50.68 6.54 -26.81
C SER A 262 -50.40 7.63 -27.84
N ASP A 263 -49.58 7.32 -28.84
CA ASP A 263 -49.24 8.23 -29.95
C ASP A 263 -50.47 8.70 -30.74
N GLU A 264 -51.54 7.90 -30.75
CA GLU A 264 -52.84 8.26 -31.36
C GLU A 264 -53.46 9.54 -30.74
N ALA A 265 -53.02 9.96 -29.54
CA ALA A 265 -53.51 11.16 -28.86
C ALA A 265 -53.21 12.45 -29.66
N ILE A 266 -52.00 12.56 -30.24
CA ILE A 266 -51.59 13.73 -31.02
C ILE A 266 -52.54 13.92 -32.21
N HIS A 267 -52.76 12.85 -32.97
CA HIS A 267 -53.66 12.89 -34.14
C HIS A 267 -55.09 13.28 -33.80
N VAL A 268 -55.59 12.92 -32.61
CA VAL A 268 -56.93 13.31 -32.16
C VAL A 268 -56.97 14.77 -31.75
N LEU A 269 -55.94 15.25 -31.03
CA LEU A 269 -55.87 16.62 -30.53
C LEU A 269 -55.62 17.63 -31.65
N GLU A 270 -54.74 17.33 -32.61
CA GLU A 270 -54.49 18.18 -33.79
C GLU A 270 -55.72 18.33 -34.70
N GLY A 271 -56.66 17.38 -34.65
CA GLY A 271 -57.90 17.43 -35.42
C GLY A 271 -58.97 18.39 -34.86
N ILE A 272 -58.70 19.08 -33.75
CA ILE A 272 -59.63 19.99 -33.06
C ILE A 272 -59.30 21.43 -33.44
N GLU A 273 -60.17 22.09 -34.20
CA GLU A 273 -59.96 23.47 -34.67
C GLU A 273 -60.91 24.48 -33.98
N GLY A 274 -60.37 25.67 -33.63
CA GLY A 274 -61.13 26.87 -33.27
C GLY A 274 -61.49 27.06 -31.78
N GLY A 275 -61.49 28.33 -31.34
CA GLY A 275 -61.86 28.75 -29.98
C GLY A 275 -60.92 28.28 -28.88
N VAL A 276 -61.35 28.40 -27.62
CA VAL A 276 -60.59 27.96 -26.43
C VAL A 276 -60.28 26.45 -26.45
N LEU A 277 -61.16 25.65 -27.06
CA LEU A 277 -61.01 24.20 -27.20
C LEU A 277 -59.79 23.83 -28.06
N GLY A 278 -59.65 24.49 -29.22
CA GLY A 278 -58.51 24.29 -30.13
C GLY A 278 -57.18 24.70 -29.48
N GLU A 279 -57.16 25.83 -28.77
CA GLU A 279 -55.95 26.31 -28.06
C GLU A 279 -55.45 25.28 -27.03
N ILE A 280 -56.35 24.68 -26.24
CA ILE A 280 -55.96 23.66 -25.24
C ILE A 280 -55.49 22.38 -25.93
N ALA A 281 -56.17 21.96 -27.00
CA ALA A 281 -55.79 20.76 -27.74
C ALA A 281 -54.38 20.89 -28.37
N GLU A 282 -54.07 22.05 -28.94
CA GLU A 282 -52.75 22.39 -29.48
C GLU A 282 -51.66 22.33 -28.39
N GLN A 283 -51.91 22.94 -27.22
CA GLN A 283 -50.98 22.91 -26.09
C GLN A 283 -50.76 21.49 -25.54
N GLN A 284 -51.81 20.65 -25.51
CA GLN A 284 -51.70 19.26 -25.10
C GLN A 284 -50.93 18.42 -26.11
N ALA A 285 -51.14 18.62 -27.42
CA ALA A 285 -50.36 17.97 -28.47
C ALA A 285 -48.89 18.35 -28.38
N LEU A 286 -48.60 19.64 -28.14
CA LEU A 286 -47.25 20.18 -27.97
C LEU A 286 -46.52 19.55 -26.77
N LEU A 287 -47.20 19.36 -25.63
CA LEU A 287 -46.63 18.69 -24.46
C LEU A 287 -46.21 17.24 -24.77
N ILE A 288 -47.03 16.52 -25.53
CA ILE A 288 -46.74 15.14 -25.93
C ILE A 288 -45.56 15.14 -26.92
N GLY A 289 -45.55 16.08 -27.88
CA GLY A 289 -44.47 16.27 -28.85
C GLY A 289 -43.10 16.45 -28.18
N ILE A 290 -42.98 17.39 -27.23
CA ILE A 290 -41.73 17.63 -26.50
C ILE A 290 -41.26 16.39 -25.74
N ARG A 291 -42.18 15.70 -25.05
CA ARG A 291 -41.86 14.46 -24.31
C ARG A 291 -41.42 13.31 -25.23
N SER A 292 -41.72 13.39 -26.51
CA SER A 292 -41.29 12.44 -27.53
C SER A 292 -40.03 12.88 -28.30
N GLY A 293 -39.46 14.05 -27.97
CA GLY A 293 -38.24 14.60 -28.56
C GLY A 293 -38.44 15.59 -29.71
N ASP A 294 -39.67 16.10 -29.92
CA ASP A 294 -39.90 17.21 -30.86
C ASP A 294 -39.57 18.56 -30.22
N MET A 295 -38.55 19.24 -30.75
CA MET A 295 -37.99 20.47 -30.20
C MET A 295 -38.34 21.72 -31.02
N THR A 296 -39.20 21.59 -32.05
CA THR A 296 -39.51 22.67 -33.00
C THR A 296 -40.06 23.94 -32.33
N ASN A 297 -40.86 23.81 -31.27
CA ASN A 297 -41.46 24.92 -30.52
C ASN A 297 -40.97 24.96 -29.05
N TRP A 298 -39.73 24.55 -28.80
CA TRP A 298 -39.18 24.46 -27.45
C TRP A 298 -39.22 25.80 -26.69
N SER A 299 -38.88 26.91 -27.36
CA SER A 299 -38.84 28.25 -26.76
C SER A 299 -40.20 28.68 -26.21
N ASP A 300 -41.25 28.38 -26.96
CA ASP A 300 -42.62 28.77 -26.62
C ASP A 300 -43.10 28.03 -25.37
N CYS A 301 -42.58 26.81 -25.17
CA CYS A 301 -42.90 25.97 -24.00
C CYS A 301 -42.06 26.33 -22.78
N ALA A 302 -40.75 26.55 -22.96
CA ALA A 302 -39.82 26.84 -21.88
C ALA A 302 -40.06 28.23 -21.24
N LEU A 303 -40.56 29.20 -22.03
CA LEU A 303 -40.72 30.61 -21.64
C LEU A 303 -42.17 31.01 -21.30
N GLN A 304 -43.12 30.08 -21.30
CA GLN A 304 -44.53 30.40 -20.99
C GLN A 304 -44.73 30.85 -19.54
N ASP A 305 -45.41 31.98 -19.33
CA ASP A 305 -45.58 32.59 -18.00
C ASP A 305 -46.87 32.18 -17.26
N ARG A 306 -47.68 31.27 -17.83
CA ARG A 306 -48.90 30.79 -17.17
C ARG A 306 -48.59 29.72 -16.11
N GLU A 307 -49.34 29.76 -15.01
CA GLU A 307 -49.16 28.88 -13.85
C GLU A 307 -50.19 27.74 -13.75
N ASP A 308 -50.98 27.50 -14.80
CA ASP A 308 -51.86 26.33 -14.86
C ASP A 308 -51.08 25.02 -15.01
N GLY A 309 -51.72 23.89 -14.69
CA GLY A 309 -51.07 22.57 -14.63
C GLY A 309 -50.45 22.13 -15.95
N LEU A 310 -51.08 22.49 -17.09
CA LEU A 310 -50.56 22.21 -18.43
C LEU A 310 -49.33 23.07 -18.75
N SER A 311 -49.39 24.37 -18.47
CA SER A 311 -48.27 25.31 -18.68
C SER A 311 -47.03 24.95 -17.85
N VAL A 312 -47.22 24.53 -16.59
CA VAL A 312 -46.11 24.02 -15.74
C VAL A 312 -45.51 22.75 -16.34
N ALA A 313 -46.36 21.81 -16.80
CA ALA A 313 -45.90 20.56 -17.41
C ALA A 313 -45.11 20.78 -18.71
N LEU A 314 -45.53 21.74 -19.55
CA LEU A 314 -44.82 22.17 -20.75
C LEU A 314 -43.43 22.71 -20.43
N ARG A 315 -43.32 23.65 -19.47
CA ARG A 315 -42.03 24.19 -19.02
C ARG A 315 -41.11 23.08 -18.51
N VAL A 316 -41.60 22.21 -17.63
CA VAL A 316 -40.81 21.12 -17.06
C VAL A 316 -40.34 20.14 -18.14
N ALA A 317 -41.22 19.74 -19.06
CA ALA A 317 -40.86 18.84 -20.16
C ALA A 317 -39.79 19.46 -21.08
N ALA A 318 -39.94 20.75 -21.43
CA ALA A 318 -38.97 21.46 -22.25
C ALA A 318 -37.58 21.51 -21.57
N TRP A 319 -37.53 21.84 -20.28
CA TRP A 319 -36.24 21.93 -19.56
C TRP A 319 -35.57 20.56 -19.32
N ILE A 320 -36.33 19.47 -19.21
CA ILE A 320 -35.77 18.10 -19.15
C ILE A 320 -35.05 17.75 -20.46
N GLU A 321 -35.65 18.07 -21.61
CA GLU A 321 -35.10 17.76 -22.93
C GLU A 321 -34.16 18.85 -23.48
N SER A 322 -33.71 19.79 -22.63
CA SER A 322 -32.96 20.99 -23.02
C SER A 322 -31.64 20.72 -23.75
N GLU A 323 -31.06 19.52 -23.61
CA GLU A 323 -29.85 19.09 -24.33
C GLU A 323 -30.02 19.15 -25.87
N HIS A 324 -31.23 18.90 -26.37
CA HIS A 324 -31.53 18.79 -27.80
C HIS A 324 -32.24 20.02 -28.37
N CYS A 325 -32.37 21.12 -27.61
CA CYS A 325 -33.17 22.27 -28.03
C CYS A 325 -32.58 23.04 -29.21
N GLY A 326 -31.26 22.96 -29.45
CA GLY A 326 -30.58 23.65 -30.54
C GLY A 326 -30.60 25.19 -30.42
N VAL A 327 -30.98 25.72 -29.26
CA VAL A 327 -31.02 27.15 -28.95
C VAL A 327 -29.83 27.52 -28.08
N ASP A 328 -29.13 28.60 -28.40
CA ASP A 328 -28.08 29.16 -27.55
C ASP A 328 -28.72 29.86 -26.34
N LEU A 329 -28.61 29.23 -25.16
CA LEU A 329 -29.22 29.73 -23.92
C LEU A 329 -28.22 30.54 -23.09
N SER A 330 -28.66 31.69 -22.57
CA SER A 330 -27.84 32.49 -21.65
C SER A 330 -27.74 31.84 -20.27
N ALA A 331 -26.76 32.23 -19.45
CA ALA A 331 -26.65 31.73 -18.08
C ALA A 331 -27.92 31.99 -17.25
N ASN A 332 -28.58 33.13 -17.47
CA ASN A 332 -29.82 33.48 -16.75
C ASN A 332 -31.01 32.59 -17.17
N ASP A 333 -31.09 32.22 -18.45
CA ASP A 333 -32.14 31.30 -18.93
C ASP A 333 -31.95 29.91 -18.33
N LEU A 334 -30.71 29.43 -18.32
CA LEU A 334 -30.34 28.14 -17.73
C LEU A 334 -30.57 28.10 -16.21
N LEU A 335 -30.28 29.18 -15.48
CA LEU A 335 -30.60 29.31 -14.05
C LEU A 335 -32.11 29.31 -13.79
N ARG A 336 -32.90 29.98 -14.65
CA ARG A 336 -34.37 29.94 -14.58
C ARG A 336 -34.87 28.51 -14.79
N GLY A 337 -34.33 27.81 -15.79
CA GLY A 337 -34.63 26.40 -16.04
C GLY A 337 -34.28 25.48 -14.86
N ALA A 338 -33.10 25.67 -14.26
CA ALA A 338 -32.68 24.93 -13.08
C ALA A 338 -33.65 25.09 -11.91
N SER A 339 -34.12 26.33 -11.66
CA SER A 339 -35.10 26.63 -10.61
C SER A 339 -36.45 25.94 -10.86
N ILE A 340 -36.93 25.91 -12.11
CA ILE A 340 -38.17 25.23 -12.50
C ILE A 340 -38.08 23.73 -12.23
N LEU A 341 -36.97 23.09 -12.61
CA LEU A 341 -36.78 21.65 -12.38
C LEU A 341 -36.61 21.33 -10.89
N ALA A 342 -35.91 22.18 -10.13
CA ALA A 342 -35.74 22.00 -8.70
C ALA A 342 -37.09 22.01 -7.95
N GLY A 343 -38.04 22.84 -8.39
CA GLY A 343 -39.41 22.89 -7.84
C GLY A 343 -40.19 21.57 -7.93
N VAL A 344 -39.82 20.67 -8.86
CA VAL A 344 -40.39 19.33 -9.03
C VAL A 344 -39.43 18.20 -8.63
N GLY A 345 -38.33 18.54 -7.94
CA GLY A 345 -37.34 17.58 -7.48
C GLY A 345 -36.51 16.94 -8.59
N ARG A 346 -36.31 17.65 -9.70
CA ARG A 346 -35.44 17.23 -10.82
C ARG A 346 -34.28 18.20 -11.01
N GLN A 347 -33.26 17.76 -11.75
CA GLN A 347 -32.08 18.58 -12.10
C GLN A 347 -31.96 18.71 -13.63
N LEU A 348 -31.21 19.71 -14.07
CA LEU A 348 -30.82 19.84 -15.48
C LEU A 348 -29.96 18.64 -15.94
N PRO A 349 -30.00 18.27 -17.23
CA PRO A 349 -29.09 17.29 -17.82
C PRO A 349 -27.61 17.63 -17.54
N VAL A 350 -26.74 16.62 -17.45
CA VAL A 350 -25.31 16.80 -17.10
C VAL A 350 -24.61 17.75 -18.09
N SER A 351 -24.77 17.52 -19.39
CA SER A 351 -24.22 18.36 -20.46
C SER A 351 -24.68 19.83 -20.36
N VAL A 352 -25.96 20.05 -20.08
CA VAL A 352 -26.54 21.40 -19.92
C VAL A 352 -26.05 22.09 -18.65
N ARG A 353 -25.80 21.34 -17.56
CA ARG A 353 -25.18 21.87 -16.34
C ARG A 353 -23.75 22.34 -16.57
N TRP A 354 -22.97 21.59 -17.35
CA TRP A 354 -21.63 22.00 -17.73
C TRP A 354 -21.63 23.20 -18.67
N ASN A 355 -22.58 23.29 -19.61
CA ASN A 355 -22.78 24.50 -20.43
C ASN A 355 -23.16 25.72 -19.56
N LEU A 356 -24.03 25.54 -18.56
CA LEU A 356 -24.35 26.60 -17.60
C LEU A 356 -23.10 27.03 -16.82
N ALA A 357 -22.30 26.08 -16.35
CA ALA A 357 -21.05 26.38 -15.64
C ALA A 357 -20.07 27.16 -16.55
N ASP A 358 -19.91 26.75 -17.81
CA ASP A 358 -19.03 27.42 -18.77
C ASP A 358 -19.49 28.84 -19.11
N ASN A 359 -20.80 29.05 -19.28
CA ASN A 359 -21.40 30.37 -19.46
C ASN A 359 -21.19 31.26 -18.23
N LEU A 360 -21.42 30.73 -17.02
CA LEU A 360 -21.21 31.47 -15.77
C LEU A 360 -19.74 31.85 -15.56
N VAL A 361 -18.80 30.96 -15.91
CA VAL A 361 -17.35 31.25 -15.90
C VAL A 361 -17.04 32.38 -16.88
N SER A 362 -17.58 32.31 -18.10
CA SER A 362 -17.40 33.33 -19.14
C SER A 362 -17.98 34.71 -18.74
N GLU A 363 -19.06 34.72 -17.95
CA GLU A 363 -19.68 35.93 -17.38
C GLU A 363 -19.01 36.41 -16.08
N GLY A 364 -18.03 35.68 -15.53
CA GLY A 364 -17.32 36.03 -14.30
C GLY A 364 -18.05 35.70 -12.99
N ARG A 365 -19.12 34.88 -13.05
CA ARG A 365 -19.96 34.47 -11.90
C ARG A 365 -19.45 33.16 -11.27
N MET A 366 -18.21 33.18 -10.77
CA MET A 366 -17.47 31.98 -10.36
C MET A 366 -18.11 31.20 -9.20
N ASP A 367 -18.69 31.87 -8.20
CA ASP A 367 -19.30 31.21 -7.04
C ASP A 367 -20.53 30.36 -7.44
N GLU A 368 -21.34 30.87 -8.37
CA GLU A 368 -22.51 30.16 -8.87
C GLU A 368 -22.10 28.97 -9.74
N ALA A 369 -21.08 29.14 -10.59
CA ALA A 369 -20.53 28.05 -11.40
C ALA A 369 -19.95 26.93 -10.52
N SER A 370 -19.25 27.28 -9.44
CA SER A 370 -18.69 26.31 -8.48
C SER A 370 -19.77 25.46 -7.83
N ALA A 371 -20.90 26.06 -7.44
CA ALA A 371 -22.03 25.33 -6.86
C ALA A 371 -22.66 24.33 -7.85
N ILE A 372 -22.77 24.70 -9.13
CA ILE A 372 -23.30 23.82 -10.17
C ILE A 372 -22.35 22.64 -10.44
N VAL A 373 -21.05 22.89 -10.53
CA VAL A 373 -20.04 21.86 -10.83
C VAL A 373 -19.84 20.90 -9.66
N ALA A 374 -19.96 21.35 -8.41
CA ALA A 374 -19.81 20.50 -7.23
C ALA A 374 -20.80 19.32 -7.19
N GLU A 375 -21.94 19.42 -7.85
CA GLU A 375 -22.98 18.37 -7.94
C GLU A 375 -22.99 17.65 -9.31
N ALA A 376 -22.04 17.94 -10.20
CA ALA A 376 -21.98 17.40 -11.55
C ALA A 376 -20.87 16.35 -11.73
N GLU A 377 -21.18 15.29 -12.49
CA GLU A 377 -20.21 14.26 -12.86
C GLU A 377 -19.39 14.70 -14.09
N ILE A 378 -18.10 14.35 -14.10
CA ILE A 378 -17.16 14.68 -15.20
C ILE A 378 -17.14 13.51 -16.19
N GLU A 379 -17.87 13.64 -17.29
CA GLU A 379 -17.93 12.63 -18.36
C GLU A 379 -17.03 12.95 -19.57
N GLU A 380 -16.84 14.22 -19.92
CA GLU A 380 -16.12 14.66 -21.13
C GLU A 380 -14.88 15.49 -20.83
N ALA A 381 -13.93 15.53 -21.78
CA ALA A 381 -12.72 16.35 -21.67
C ALA A 381 -13.03 17.86 -21.52
N LYS A 382 -14.11 18.34 -22.13
CA LYS A 382 -14.55 19.75 -21.99
C LYS A 382 -14.95 20.10 -20.55
N HIS A 383 -15.53 19.15 -19.82
CA HIS A 383 -15.89 19.34 -18.42
C HIS A 383 -14.64 19.56 -17.56
N VAL A 384 -13.56 18.85 -17.86
CA VAL A 384 -12.26 19.02 -17.19
C VAL A 384 -11.73 20.43 -17.41
N SER A 385 -11.79 20.98 -18.63
CA SER A 385 -11.32 22.35 -18.88
C SER A 385 -12.08 23.40 -18.07
N THR A 386 -13.41 23.30 -17.98
CA THR A 386 -14.23 24.24 -17.19
C THR A 386 -13.96 24.06 -15.69
N ALA A 387 -13.79 22.82 -15.22
CA ALA A 387 -13.44 22.53 -13.82
C ALA A 387 -12.06 23.10 -13.44
N LEU A 388 -11.07 23.00 -14.32
CA LEU A 388 -9.74 23.57 -14.12
C LEU A 388 -9.77 25.10 -14.12
N ALA A 389 -10.56 25.73 -14.99
CA ALA A 389 -10.76 27.18 -15.00
C ALA A 389 -11.42 27.68 -13.70
N LEU A 390 -12.30 26.87 -13.10
CA LEU A 390 -12.86 27.17 -11.78
C LEU A 390 -11.82 27.02 -10.67
N LEU A 391 -11.04 25.94 -10.66
CA LEU A 391 -10.01 25.72 -9.62
C LEU A 391 -8.90 26.77 -9.63
N SER A 392 -8.57 27.35 -10.78
CA SER A 392 -7.58 28.43 -10.85
C SER A 392 -8.06 29.74 -10.20
N SER A 393 -9.37 29.91 -10.03
CA SER A 393 -9.98 31.12 -9.44
C SER A 393 -10.57 30.89 -8.04
N VAL A 394 -11.12 29.70 -7.77
CA VAL A 394 -11.78 29.33 -6.52
C VAL A 394 -11.27 27.97 -6.05
N ALA A 395 -10.55 27.96 -4.91
CA ALA A 395 -10.11 26.72 -4.30
C ALA A 395 -11.31 25.91 -3.79
N SER A 396 -11.55 24.73 -4.38
CA SER A 396 -12.69 23.87 -4.06
C SER A 396 -12.28 22.40 -3.93
N GLU A 397 -12.45 21.85 -2.72
CA GLU A 397 -12.12 20.45 -2.42
C GLU A 397 -13.08 19.48 -3.14
N THR A 398 -14.36 19.83 -3.27
CA THR A 398 -15.35 19.00 -3.96
C THR A 398 -15.04 18.85 -5.44
N ILE A 399 -14.65 19.94 -6.11
CA ILE A 399 -14.24 19.91 -7.53
C ILE A 399 -12.95 19.10 -7.66
N SER A 400 -11.99 19.26 -6.73
CA SER A 400 -10.75 18.49 -6.72
C SER A 400 -10.99 16.98 -6.57
N GLN A 401 -11.95 16.57 -5.74
CA GLN A 401 -12.35 15.18 -5.57
C GLN A 401 -13.08 14.62 -6.79
N ALA A 402 -13.94 15.41 -7.44
CA ALA A 402 -14.61 15.02 -8.68
C ALA A 402 -13.59 14.78 -9.82
N ILE A 403 -12.58 15.66 -9.96
CA ILE A 403 -11.47 15.45 -10.89
C ILE A 403 -10.71 14.16 -10.52
N LEU A 404 -10.35 13.97 -9.25
CA LEU A 404 -9.62 12.77 -8.81
C LEU A 404 -10.38 11.48 -9.13
N ALA A 405 -11.69 11.45 -8.92
CA ALA A 405 -12.54 10.29 -9.17
C ALA A 405 -12.66 9.96 -10.68
N SER A 406 -12.53 10.95 -11.56
CA SER A 406 -12.64 10.76 -13.02
C SER A 406 -11.33 10.39 -13.72
N ILE A 407 -10.16 10.59 -13.09
CA ILE A 407 -8.84 10.25 -13.66
C ILE A 407 -8.77 8.84 -14.31
N PRO A 408 -9.31 7.76 -13.70
CA PRO A 408 -9.24 6.41 -14.28
C PRO A 408 -9.93 6.25 -15.63
N ASP A 409 -10.97 7.02 -15.92
CA ASP A 409 -11.75 6.91 -17.16
C ASP A 409 -11.47 8.08 -18.14
N MET A 410 -10.72 9.09 -17.69
CA MET A 410 -10.34 10.28 -18.45
C MET A 410 -9.39 9.96 -19.62
N ALA A 411 -9.52 10.68 -20.73
CA ALA A 411 -8.58 10.61 -21.85
C ALA A 411 -7.21 11.22 -21.50
N GLU A 412 -6.13 10.80 -22.18
CA GLU A 412 -4.75 11.26 -21.91
C GLU A 412 -4.61 12.78 -21.98
N GLU A 413 -5.25 13.45 -22.95
CA GLU A 413 -5.23 14.91 -23.06
C GLU A 413 -5.82 15.59 -21.83
N GLY A 414 -6.93 15.05 -21.29
CA GLY A 414 -7.54 15.55 -20.06
C GLY A 414 -6.64 15.34 -18.85
N ILE A 415 -6.00 14.18 -18.74
CA ILE A 415 -5.06 13.88 -17.65
C ILE A 415 -3.87 14.85 -17.69
N LEU A 416 -3.35 15.14 -18.89
CA LEU A 416 -2.27 16.12 -19.09
C LEU A 416 -2.72 17.54 -18.67
N SER A 417 -3.96 17.93 -19.00
CA SER A 417 -4.53 19.21 -18.55
C SER A 417 -4.62 19.28 -17.03
N VAL A 418 -4.97 18.19 -16.34
CA VAL A 418 -4.98 18.13 -14.86
C VAL A 418 -3.57 18.30 -14.29
N ILE A 419 -2.56 17.62 -14.86
CA ILE A 419 -1.16 17.72 -14.42
C ILE A 419 -0.65 19.16 -14.53
N ASN A 420 -0.96 19.85 -15.63
CA ASN A 420 -0.51 21.22 -15.88
C ASN A 420 -1.48 22.29 -15.32
N GLY A 421 -2.56 21.90 -14.66
CA GLY A 421 -3.61 22.80 -14.22
C GLY A 421 -3.18 23.69 -13.06
N GLU A 422 -3.25 25.01 -13.26
CA GLU A 422 -3.05 25.99 -12.18
C GLU A 422 -4.18 25.90 -11.14
N GLY A 423 -3.82 25.97 -9.86
CA GLY A 423 -4.79 25.86 -8.75
C GLY A 423 -5.17 24.43 -8.36
N VAL A 424 -4.80 23.41 -9.16
CA VAL A 424 -5.07 22.00 -8.83
C VAL A 424 -4.18 21.54 -7.66
N PRO A 425 -4.76 20.95 -6.60
CA PRO A 425 -3.99 20.41 -5.49
C PRO A 425 -2.95 19.39 -5.95
N ILE A 426 -1.74 19.46 -5.38
CA ILE A 426 -0.61 18.60 -5.77
C ILE A 426 -0.93 17.10 -5.67
N GLY A 427 -1.77 16.70 -4.70
CA GLY A 427 -2.20 15.30 -4.57
C GLY A 427 -3.02 14.79 -5.76
N VAL A 428 -3.88 15.63 -6.34
CA VAL A 428 -4.65 15.29 -7.55
C VAL A 428 -3.73 15.24 -8.76
N ARG A 429 -2.81 16.21 -8.89
CA ARG A 429 -1.80 16.22 -9.96
C ARG A 429 -0.89 14.99 -9.91
N ALA A 430 -0.46 14.57 -8.72
CA ALA A 430 0.35 13.37 -8.53
C ALA A 430 -0.41 12.09 -8.91
N ALA A 431 -1.70 11.99 -8.56
CA ALA A 431 -2.55 10.87 -8.98
C ALA A 431 -2.71 10.82 -10.52
N ALA A 432 -2.89 11.97 -11.15
CA ALA A 432 -2.95 12.10 -12.60
C ALA A 432 -1.62 11.71 -13.27
N ALA A 433 -0.49 12.18 -12.74
CA ALA A 433 0.85 11.82 -13.20
C ALA A 433 1.13 10.31 -13.09
N LYS A 434 0.67 9.67 -12.01
CA LYS A 434 0.78 8.22 -11.81
C LYS A 434 -0.01 7.42 -12.84
N GLU A 435 -1.24 7.82 -13.13
CA GLU A 435 -2.05 7.16 -14.16
C GLU A 435 -1.49 7.42 -15.57
N LEU A 436 -1.01 8.64 -15.85
CA LEU A 436 -0.38 8.95 -17.13
C LEU A 436 0.90 8.13 -17.35
N SER A 437 1.76 8.03 -16.33
CA SER A 437 2.98 7.23 -16.37
C SER A 437 2.70 5.75 -16.67
N ARG A 438 1.56 5.22 -16.20
CA ARG A 438 1.12 3.84 -16.47
C ARG A 438 0.65 3.64 -17.92
N ARG A 439 0.07 4.68 -18.54
CA ARG A 439 -0.49 4.63 -19.91
C ARG A 439 0.56 4.96 -20.98
N ASP A 440 1.26 6.08 -20.83
CA ASP A 440 2.32 6.54 -21.71
C ASP A 440 3.59 6.89 -20.91
N PRO A 441 4.52 5.93 -20.74
CA PRO A 441 5.71 6.13 -19.92
C PRO A 441 6.76 7.07 -20.53
N ILE A 442 6.66 7.43 -21.82
CA ILE A 442 7.76 8.08 -22.57
C ILE A 442 7.40 9.50 -23.04
N ARG A 443 6.18 9.74 -23.55
CA ARG A 443 5.88 11.02 -24.22
C ARG A 443 5.82 12.20 -23.25
N HIS A 444 5.38 11.95 -22.02
CA HIS A 444 5.09 12.98 -21.01
C HIS A 444 5.96 12.83 -19.75
N THR A 445 7.09 12.11 -19.86
CA THR A 445 7.97 11.79 -18.73
C THR A 445 8.43 13.03 -17.97
N ASP A 446 8.74 14.14 -18.65
CA ASP A 446 9.20 15.37 -17.99
C ASP A 446 8.11 15.96 -17.07
N SER A 447 6.89 16.16 -17.59
CA SER A 447 5.74 16.64 -16.81
C SER A 447 5.40 15.71 -15.63
N VAL A 448 5.46 14.40 -15.85
CA VAL A 448 5.23 13.39 -14.82
C VAL A 448 6.29 13.48 -13.71
N LEU A 449 7.57 13.48 -14.06
CA LEU A 449 8.66 13.56 -13.08
C LEU A 449 8.66 14.90 -12.35
N ASN A 450 8.37 16.02 -13.03
CA ASN A 450 8.26 17.35 -12.42
C ASN A 450 7.17 17.36 -11.33
N THR A 451 6.02 16.76 -11.63
CA THR A 451 4.90 16.63 -10.69
C THR A 451 5.27 15.76 -9.49
N PHE A 452 5.97 14.65 -9.70
CA PHE A 452 6.42 13.81 -8.58
C PHE A 452 7.47 14.50 -7.71
N VAL A 453 8.38 15.30 -8.28
CA VAL A 453 9.33 16.11 -7.50
C VAL A 453 8.59 17.14 -6.64
N GLU A 454 7.62 17.86 -7.21
CA GLU A 454 6.78 18.81 -6.46
C GLU A 454 5.96 18.14 -5.35
N ALA A 455 5.44 16.94 -5.62
CA ALA A 455 4.71 16.13 -4.65
C ALA A 455 5.62 15.46 -3.60
N ALA A 456 6.94 15.50 -3.79
CA ALA A 456 7.91 14.68 -3.06
C ALA A 456 7.56 13.16 -3.07
N ASP A 457 7.02 12.68 -4.20
CA ASP A 457 6.66 11.27 -4.43
C ASP A 457 7.88 10.47 -4.92
N ILE A 458 8.72 10.04 -3.97
CA ILE A 458 9.98 9.33 -4.27
C ILE A 458 9.72 7.98 -4.94
N ASP A 459 8.64 7.30 -4.58
CA ASP A 459 8.28 6.00 -5.15
C ASP A 459 7.82 6.15 -6.61
N GLY A 460 7.04 7.19 -6.90
CA GLY A 460 6.66 7.57 -8.26
C GLY A 460 7.87 7.90 -9.13
N ILE A 461 8.83 8.67 -8.61
CA ILE A 461 10.07 9.00 -9.33
C ILE A 461 10.89 7.73 -9.61
N LEU A 462 11.09 6.87 -8.60
CA LEU A 462 11.87 5.66 -8.77
C LEU A 462 11.23 4.69 -9.76
N ALA A 463 9.91 4.50 -9.72
CA ALA A 463 9.19 3.63 -10.65
C ALA A 463 9.40 4.03 -12.12
N VAL A 464 9.47 5.35 -12.40
CA VAL A 464 9.79 5.85 -13.75
C VAL A 464 11.22 5.47 -14.16
N PHE A 465 12.20 5.62 -13.26
CA PHE A 465 13.59 5.24 -13.54
C PHE A 465 13.79 3.73 -13.70
N GLU A 466 13.09 2.90 -12.92
CA GLU A 466 13.14 1.45 -13.07
C GLU A 466 12.51 0.99 -14.39
N GLY A 467 11.43 1.66 -14.82
CA GLY A 467 10.82 1.43 -16.13
C GLY A 467 11.69 1.89 -17.31
N SER A 468 12.51 2.92 -17.12
CA SER A 468 13.41 3.48 -18.16
C SER A 468 14.77 3.92 -17.59
N PRO A 469 15.70 2.98 -17.35
CA PRO A 469 16.99 3.27 -16.69
C PRO A 469 17.87 4.30 -17.42
N SER A 470 17.69 4.48 -18.73
CA SER A 470 18.43 5.49 -19.51
C SER A 470 18.15 6.92 -19.06
N LEU A 471 16.99 7.19 -18.43
CA LEU A 471 16.63 8.50 -17.89
C LEU A 471 17.56 8.96 -16.75
N ALA A 472 18.27 8.02 -16.09
CA ALA A 472 19.27 8.37 -15.09
C ALA A 472 20.41 9.24 -15.65
N ASN A 473 20.66 9.18 -16.96
CA ASN A 473 21.63 10.06 -17.63
C ASN A 473 21.11 11.49 -17.81
N VAL A 474 19.79 11.65 -17.91
CA VAL A 474 19.11 12.92 -18.22
C VAL A 474 18.79 13.67 -16.93
N TYR A 475 18.33 12.95 -15.90
CA TYR A 475 17.91 13.51 -14.61
C TYR A 475 18.73 12.95 -13.43
N PRO A 476 20.06 13.10 -13.42
CA PRO A 476 20.92 12.47 -12.42
C PRO A 476 20.62 12.98 -10.99
N GLN A 477 20.27 14.26 -10.80
CA GLN A 477 19.95 14.82 -9.48
C GLN A 477 18.69 14.17 -8.86
N ARG A 478 17.67 13.83 -9.68
CA ARG A 478 16.46 13.14 -9.22
C ARG A 478 16.73 11.70 -8.82
N VAL A 479 17.69 11.03 -9.45
CA VAL A 479 18.14 9.69 -9.04
C VAL A 479 18.86 9.75 -7.69
N LEU A 480 19.76 10.73 -7.51
CA LEU A 480 20.45 10.94 -6.23
C LEU A 480 19.49 11.30 -5.10
N LEU A 481 18.44 12.09 -5.40
CA LEU A 481 17.33 12.34 -4.48
C LEU A 481 16.67 11.03 -4.03
N CYS A 482 16.35 10.13 -4.96
CA CYS A 482 15.77 8.82 -4.64
C CYS A 482 16.73 7.98 -3.78
N TRP A 483 18.03 7.99 -4.07
CA TRP A 483 19.03 7.27 -3.27
C TRP A 483 18.98 7.64 -1.78
N HIS A 484 18.82 8.94 -1.46
CA HIS A 484 18.82 9.39 -0.08
C HIS A 484 17.46 9.29 0.60
N LEU A 485 16.34 9.36 -0.13
CA LEU A 485 14.99 9.48 0.45
C LEU A 485 14.09 8.24 0.29
N TYR A 486 14.47 7.27 -0.54
CA TYR A 486 13.63 6.09 -0.79
C TYR A 486 13.53 5.21 0.46
N SER A 487 12.29 4.92 0.88
CA SER A 487 12.00 4.26 2.16
C SER A 487 11.17 2.97 2.06
N GLU A 488 10.45 2.76 0.96
CA GLU A 488 9.60 1.58 0.77
C GLU A 488 10.23 0.64 -0.26
N GLY A 489 11.01 -0.37 0.13
CA GLY A 489 11.70 -1.22 -0.84
C GLY A 489 11.85 -2.69 -0.46
N ASP A 490 11.57 -3.56 -1.43
CA ASP A 490 12.14 -4.91 -1.47
C ASP A 490 13.67 -4.81 -1.68
N VAL A 491 14.42 -5.83 -1.28
CA VAL A 491 15.88 -5.92 -1.45
C VAL A 491 16.27 -5.81 -2.93
N SER A 492 15.41 -6.24 -3.86
CA SER A 492 15.62 -6.09 -5.31
C SER A 492 15.74 -4.63 -5.74
N SER A 493 14.91 -3.75 -5.18
CA SER A 493 14.92 -2.31 -5.48
C SER A 493 16.22 -1.65 -5.03
N ARG A 494 16.91 -2.19 -4.02
CA ARG A 494 18.24 -1.70 -3.60
C ARG A 494 19.30 -1.92 -4.67
N ALA A 495 19.34 -3.11 -5.29
CA ALA A 495 20.32 -3.41 -6.33
C ALA A 495 20.09 -2.54 -7.58
N SER A 496 18.83 -2.37 -7.97
CA SER A 496 18.38 -1.45 -9.02
C SER A 496 18.85 -0.02 -8.72
N LEU A 497 18.55 0.51 -7.53
CA LEU A 497 18.91 1.86 -7.13
C LEU A 497 20.43 2.11 -7.07
N ILE A 498 21.23 1.11 -6.65
CA ILE A 498 22.69 1.18 -6.70
C ILE A 498 23.17 1.33 -8.16
N SER A 499 22.60 0.58 -9.09
CA SER A 499 22.96 0.68 -10.51
C SER A 499 22.58 2.04 -11.12
N LEU A 500 21.38 2.55 -10.80
CA LEU A 500 20.91 3.86 -11.23
C LEU A 500 21.79 4.98 -10.67
N ARG A 501 22.19 4.90 -9.39
CA ARG A 501 23.09 5.86 -8.76
C ARG A 501 24.43 5.94 -9.48
N LYS A 502 25.03 4.81 -9.86
CA LYS A 502 26.31 4.80 -10.60
C LYS A 502 26.21 5.55 -11.93
N VAL A 503 25.12 5.32 -12.67
CA VAL A 503 24.84 6.04 -13.91
C VAL A 503 24.67 7.54 -13.64
N ALA A 504 23.88 7.90 -12.63
CA ALA A 504 23.63 9.30 -12.27
C ALA A 504 24.93 10.05 -11.88
N LEU A 505 25.79 9.45 -11.06
CA LEU A 505 27.07 10.05 -10.67
C LEU A 505 28.01 10.25 -11.87
N SER A 506 27.97 9.36 -12.86
CA SER A 506 28.78 9.49 -14.08
C SER A 506 28.29 10.58 -15.04
N SER A 507 27.00 10.93 -14.99
CA SER A 507 26.34 11.85 -15.92
C SER A 507 26.07 13.24 -15.36
N ILE A 508 26.24 13.47 -14.05
CA ILE A 508 25.89 14.73 -13.38
C ILE A 508 26.67 15.96 -13.92
N GLU A 509 27.94 15.81 -14.29
CA GLU A 509 28.79 16.89 -14.84
C GLU A 509 28.29 17.39 -16.21
N GLY A 510 27.73 16.48 -17.02
CA GLY A 510 27.18 16.81 -18.34
C GLY A 510 25.70 17.19 -18.31
N SER A 511 25.08 17.20 -17.14
CA SER A 511 23.65 17.47 -16.97
C SER A 511 23.37 18.95 -16.70
N SER A 512 22.26 19.45 -17.22
CA SER A 512 21.73 20.76 -16.82
C SER A 512 21.25 20.71 -15.37
N LYS A 513 21.40 21.83 -14.65
CA LYS A 513 20.79 22.00 -13.33
C LYS A 513 19.28 21.76 -13.41
N ASP A 514 18.76 20.95 -12.50
CA ASP A 514 17.33 20.64 -12.45
C ASP A 514 16.51 21.87 -12.06
N SER A 515 15.58 22.29 -12.91
CA SER A 515 14.74 23.48 -12.69
C SER A 515 13.67 23.29 -11.62
N ASN A 516 13.30 22.04 -11.30
CA ASN A 516 12.22 21.72 -10.37
C ASN A 516 12.74 21.44 -8.96
N LEU A 517 14.06 21.30 -8.79
CA LEU A 517 14.70 21.21 -7.49
C LEU A 517 15.18 22.59 -7.04
N SER A 518 14.93 22.92 -5.77
CA SER A 518 15.46 24.16 -5.18
C SER A 518 16.98 24.10 -5.05
N ASP A 519 17.64 25.27 -5.05
CA ASP A 519 19.08 25.38 -4.83
C ASP A 519 19.51 24.76 -3.50
N THR A 520 18.68 24.87 -2.46
CA THR A 520 18.89 24.19 -1.17
C THR A 520 18.80 22.66 -1.32
N SER A 521 17.84 22.14 -2.09
CA SER A 521 17.69 20.69 -2.30
C SER A 521 18.90 20.13 -3.05
N ILE A 522 19.36 20.81 -4.10
CA ILE A 522 20.55 20.42 -4.86
C ILE A 522 21.78 20.45 -3.94
N ALA A 523 21.97 21.51 -3.15
CA ALA A 523 23.07 21.59 -2.19
C ALA A 523 23.04 20.49 -1.13
N LEU A 524 21.86 20.11 -0.61
CA LEU A 524 21.70 19.04 0.36
C LEU A 524 21.99 17.66 -0.23
N ILE A 525 21.50 17.37 -1.44
CA ILE A 525 21.83 16.13 -2.18
C ILE A 525 23.34 16.05 -2.37
N SER A 526 23.94 17.14 -2.85
CA SER A 526 25.40 17.25 -2.99
C SER A 526 26.12 17.00 -1.67
N LEU A 527 25.69 17.62 -0.57
CA LEU A 527 26.29 17.41 0.74
C LEU A 527 26.19 15.95 1.22
N LEU A 528 25.05 15.30 0.99
CA LEU A 528 24.80 13.90 1.35
C LEU A 528 25.58 12.88 0.51
N ASP A 529 25.89 13.20 -0.74
CA ASP A 529 26.76 12.38 -1.62
C ASP A 529 28.25 12.75 -1.51
N GLY A 530 28.62 13.71 -0.64
CA GLY A 530 30.00 14.15 -0.44
C GLY A 530 30.53 15.16 -1.47
N LEU A 531 29.62 15.81 -2.20
CA LEU A 531 29.84 16.68 -3.36
C LEU A 531 29.76 18.18 -3.03
N ALA A 532 29.82 18.57 -1.75
CA ALA A 532 29.51 19.93 -1.32
C ALA A 532 30.55 20.97 -1.81
N GLN A 533 30.30 21.52 -3.00
CA GLN A 533 31.00 22.69 -3.53
C GLN A 533 30.30 24.00 -3.16
N GLU A 534 28.96 23.99 -3.01
CA GLU A 534 28.16 25.17 -2.68
C GLU A 534 27.18 24.84 -1.53
N VAL A 535 27.45 25.38 -0.32
CA VAL A 535 26.60 25.20 0.88
C VAL A 535 25.88 26.50 1.29
N GLU A 536 26.04 27.58 0.52
CA GLU A 536 25.48 28.90 0.81
C GLU A 536 23.94 28.87 0.89
N SER A 537 23.28 28.16 -0.03
CA SER A 537 21.82 27.98 -0.02
C SER A 537 21.30 27.17 1.17
N ILE A 538 22.15 26.34 1.80
CA ILE A 538 21.85 25.66 3.08
C ILE A 538 22.03 26.66 4.23
N HIS A 539 23.09 27.46 4.18
CA HIS A 539 23.39 28.44 5.21
C HIS A 539 22.31 29.50 5.36
N GLU A 540 21.69 29.93 4.26
CA GLU A 540 20.58 30.90 4.26
C GLU A 540 19.32 30.39 4.97
N LYS A 541 19.14 29.06 5.07
CA LYS A 541 17.96 28.44 5.70
C LYS A 541 18.12 28.19 7.20
N LEU A 542 19.35 28.11 7.69
CA LEU A 542 19.67 27.79 9.08
C LEU A 542 19.95 29.05 9.91
N ASP A 543 19.59 29.02 11.19
CA ASP A 543 20.01 30.07 12.13
C ASP A 543 21.50 29.93 12.51
N SER A 544 22.04 30.94 13.21
CA SER A 544 23.46 30.98 13.57
C SER A 544 23.89 29.80 14.46
N GLU A 545 22.99 29.26 15.26
CA GLU A 545 23.23 28.08 16.10
C GLU A 545 23.24 26.79 15.29
N GLY A 546 22.31 26.62 14.34
CA GLY A 546 22.28 25.52 13.39
C GLY A 546 23.52 25.46 12.51
N LEU A 547 23.93 26.60 11.95
CA LEU A 547 25.16 26.74 11.17
C LEU A 547 26.41 26.30 11.94
N LYS A 548 26.54 26.79 13.18
CA LYS A 548 27.64 26.42 14.06
C LYS A 548 27.64 24.92 14.34
N SER A 549 26.46 24.36 14.60
CA SER A 549 26.30 22.93 14.88
C SER A 549 26.66 22.07 13.67
N LEU A 550 26.18 22.40 12.47
CA LEU A 550 26.53 21.69 11.24
C LEU A 550 28.03 21.71 10.96
N ASN A 551 28.68 22.88 11.06
CA ASN A 551 30.11 23.02 10.82
C ASN A 551 30.97 22.32 11.88
N GLU A 552 30.58 22.34 13.15
CA GLU A 552 31.28 21.60 14.20
C GLU A 552 31.20 20.08 13.97
N VAL A 553 30.03 19.56 13.58
CA VAL A 553 29.86 18.12 13.28
C VAL A 553 30.69 17.71 12.06
N ARG A 554 30.65 18.50 10.99
CA ARG A 554 31.46 18.26 9.78
C ARG A 554 32.96 18.29 10.09
N ARG A 555 33.41 19.20 10.95
CA ARG A 555 34.80 19.26 11.40
C ARG A 555 35.21 18.05 12.23
N ALA A 556 34.34 17.57 13.12
CA ALA A 556 34.61 16.36 13.91
C ALA A 556 34.80 15.13 13.00
N LEU A 557 34.07 15.05 11.89
CA LEU A 557 34.13 13.97 10.89
C LEU A 557 35.19 14.19 9.78
N SER A 558 36.03 15.22 9.90
CA SER A 558 37.12 15.47 8.96
C SER A 558 38.36 14.61 9.29
N VAL A 559 39.31 14.51 8.35
CA VAL A 559 40.57 13.73 8.49
C VAL A 559 41.42 14.13 9.71
N GLU A 560 41.34 15.39 10.14
CA GLU A 560 42.04 15.95 11.31
C GLU A 560 41.11 16.15 12.51
N GLY A 561 39.84 15.77 12.37
CA GLY A 561 38.85 15.82 13.43
C GLY A 561 39.16 14.83 14.55
N ASP A 562 38.67 15.14 15.75
CA ASP A 562 38.77 14.24 16.90
C ASP A 562 37.82 13.02 16.78
N GLY A 563 36.98 13.00 15.74
CA GLY A 563 35.96 11.98 15.51
C GLY A 563 34.76 12.09 16.45
N VAL A 564 34.75 13.01 17.41
CA VAL A 564 33.75 13.00 18.48
C VAL A 564 32.61 13.94 18.14
N VAL A 565 31.56 13.37 17.53
CA VAL A 565 30.32 14.09 17.30
C VAL A 565 29.49 14.11 18.58
N ARG A 566 29.28 15.31 19.15
CA ARG A 566 28.48 15.47 20.38
C ARG A 566 26.98 15.45 20.09
N GLU A 567 26.22 14.69 20.89
CA GLU A 567 24.76 14.59 20.79
C GLU A 567 24.07 15.94 20.76
N ASN A 568 24.43 16.81 21.71
CA ASN A 568 23.80 18.12 21.86
C ASN A 568 23.93 18.97 20.59
N ARG A 569 24.97 18.78 19.77
CA ARG A 569 25.13 19.50 18.50
C ARG A 569 24.18 19.00 17.43
N ILE A 570 24.00 17.68 17.34
CA ILE A 570 23.00 17.09 16.47
C ILE A 570 21.59 17.57 16.88
N ASN A 571 21.31 17.64 18.19
CA ASN A 571 20.03 18.13 18.70
C ASN A 571 19.82 19.64 18.43
N SER A 572 20.83 20.49 18.66
CA SER A 572 20.77 21.92 18.29
C SER A 572 20.50 22.11 16.79
N LEU A 573 21.14 21.31 15.92
CA LEU A 573 20.87 21.35 14.48
C LEU A 573 19.44 20.93 14.15
N ARG A 574 18.92 19.88 14.80
CA ARG A 574 17.52 19.43 14.65
C ARG A 574 16.53 20.53 15.03
N GLU A 575 16.77 21.24 16.13
CA GLU A 575 15.93 22.36 16.57
C GLU A 575 15.96 23.54 15.58
N SER A 576 17.12 23.85 15.02
CA SER A 576 17.27 24.88 13.99
C SER A 576 16.50 24.53 12.71
N VAL A 577 16.65 23.30 12.20
CA VAL A 577 15.89 22.78 11.06
C VAL A 577 14.37 22.78 11.33
N GLY A 578 13.97 22.51 12.58
CA GLY A 578 12.56 22.59 13.00
C GLY A 578 11.95 23.98 12.87
N LYS A 579 12.75 25.04 13.05
CA LYS A 579 12.34 26.45 12.94
C LYS A 579 12.48 27.01 11.52
N ALA A 580 13.23 26.35 10.65
CA ALA A 580 13.50 26.81 9.30
C ALA A 580 12.28 26.71 8.37
N SER A 581 12.15 27.68 7.46
CA SER A 581 11.13 27.69 6.40
C SER A 581 11.58 26.80 5.24
N LEU A 582 11.18 25.53 5.29
CA LEU A 582 11.59 24.48 4.35
C LEU A 582 10.39 23.94 3.56
N THR A 583 10.61 23.63 2.28
CA THR A 583 9.67 22.81 1.50
C THR A 583 9.59 21.39 2.05
N THR A 584 8.58 20.62 1.65
CA THR A 584 8.46 19.19 2.03
C THR A 584 9.72 18.40 1.67
N LEU A 585 10.26 18.64 0.47
CA LEU A 585 11.45 17.95 -0.02
C LEU A 585 12.72 18.39 0.73
N GLU A 586 12.91 19.70 0.94
CA GLU A 586 14.03 20.23 1.72
C GLU A 586 14.03 19.66 3.15
N ARG A 587 12.85 19.56 3.78
CA ARG A 587 12.70 18.98 5.12
C ARG A 587 13.13 17.51 5.16
N ARG A 588 12.68 16.69 4.20
CA ARG A 588 13.10 15.28 4.09
C ARG A 588 14.60 15.12 3.86
N LEU A 589 15.20 15.98 3.03
CA LEU A 589 16.65 15.97 2.80
C LEU A 589 17.45 16.38 4.04
N PHE A 590 16.98 17.37 4.80
CA PHE A 590 17.58 17.71 6.10
C PHE A 590 17.44 16.56 7.10
N GLU A 591 16.29 15.88 7.14
CA GLU A 591 16.13 14.68 7.97
C GLU A 591 17.10 13.57 7.57
N ALA A 592 17.29 13.31 6.26
CA ALA A 592 18.29 12.38 5.76
C ALA A 592 19.71 12.78 6.18
N LEU A 593 20.04 14.07 6.16
CA LEU A 593 21.30 14.61 6.68
C LEU A 593 21.46 14.32 8.18
N MET A 594 20.42 14.59 8.98
CA MET A 594 20.44 14.29 10.41
C MET A 594 20.65 12.80 10.69
N ILE A 595 19.99 11.93 9.93
CA ILE A 595 20.15 10.48 10.04
C ILE A 595 21.59 10.08 9.70
N SER A 596 22.16 10.61 8.62
CA SER A 596 23.56 10.35 8.25
C SER A 596 24.52 10.74 9.39
N LEU A 597 24.34 11.91 10.00
CA LEU A 597 25.15 12.35 11.14
C LEU A 597 25.01 11.44 12.38
N GLN A 598 23.80 10.93 12.64
CA GLN A 598 23.55 9.99 13.74
C GLN A 598 24.16 8.61 13.47
N LEU A 599 24.10 8.13 12.22
CA LEU A 599 24.76 6.89 11.79
C LEU A 599 26.27 7.00 11.98
N ASN A 600 26.88 8.11 11.53
CA ASN A 600 28.31 8.35 11.68
C ASN A 600 28.74 8.36 13.14
N ARG A 601 27.98 9.06 13.99
CA ARG A 601 28.25 9.06 15.43
C ARG A 601 28.17 7.65 16.00
N SER A 602 27.11 6.90 15.68
CA SER A 602 26.91 5.54 16.20
C SER A 602 28.03 4.60 15.74
N ALA A 603 28.45 4.70 14.48
CA ALA A 603 29.61 3.98 13.96
C ALA A 603 30.89 4.32 14.74
N MET A 604 31.07 5.59 15.11
CA MET A 604 32.22 6.05 15.88
C MET A 604 32.20 5.59 17.34
N ASP A 605 31.03 5.60 17.97
CA ASP A 605 30.82 5.10 19.33
C ASP A 605 31.11 3.58 19.39
N LEU A 606 30.71 2.80 18.36
CA LEU A 606 31.09 1.38 18.20
C LEU A 606 32.61 1.20 18.04
N GLN A 607 33.27 2.09 17.28
CA GLN A 607 34.72 2.05 17.07
C GLN A 607 35.52 2.37 18.33
N ILE A 608 35.04 3.28 19.18
CA ILE A 608 35.71 3.57 20.45
C ILE A 608 35.67 2.34 21.35
N GLY A 609 34.58 1.57 21.30
CA GLY A 609 34.50 0.22 21.86
C GLY A 609 34.36 0.16 23.38
N THR A 610 34.04 1.26 24.07
CA THR A 610 33.72 1.21 25.51
C THR A 610 32.28 0.75 25.71
N GLU A 611 31.99 -0.03 26.76
CA GLU A 611 30.65 -0.60 27.00
C GLU A 611 29.53 0.46 26.98
N GLU A 612 29.75 1.63 27.60
CA GLU A 612 28.82 2.76 27.60
C GLU A 612 28.53 3.25 26.17
N ARG A 613 29.57 3.44 25.36
CA ARG A 613 29.47 3.95 23.98
C ARG A 613 28.81 2.95 23.04
N ILE A 614 29.12 1.66 23.21
CA ILE A 614 28.45 0.59 22.47
C ILE A 614 26.95 0.58 22.82
N GLY A 615 26.59 0.71 24.09
CA GLY A 615 25.20 0.82 24.53
C GLY A 615 24.46 2.00 23.89
N ASP A 616 25.06 3.20 23.92
CA ASP A 616 24.51 4.40 23.28
C ASP A 616 24.32 4.22 21.77
N ALA A 617 25.31 3.61 21.10
CA ALA A 617 25.25 3.34 19.66
C ALA A 617 24.11 2.37 19.31
N ILE A 618 23.96 1.26 20.05
CA ILE A 618 22.88 0.28 19.83
C ILE A 618 21.52 0.95 20.01
N GLN A 619 21.35 1.78 21.04
CA GLN A 619 20.09 2.51 21.27
C GLN A 619 19.80 3.48 20.13
N SER A 620 20.80 4.25 19.69
CA SER A 620 20.68 5.20 18.57
C SER A 620 20.30 4.50 17.26
N LEU A 621 21.01 3.42 16.91
CA LEU A 621 20.74 2.63 15.70
C LEU A 621 19.36 1.94 15.75
N GLY A 622 18.94 1.49 16.93
CA GLY A 622 17.59 0.95 17.16
C GLY A 622 16.50 1.97 16.86
N ASN A 623 16.65 3.21 17.34
CA ASN A 623 15.71 4.29 17.05
C ASN A 623 15.65 4.59 15.54
N LEU A 624 16.81 4.68 14.89
CA LEU A 624 16.92 4.92 13.44
C LEU A 624 16.23 3.83 12.60
N SER A 625 16.23 2.59 13.08
CA SER A 625 15.63 1.44 12.38
C SER A 625 14.11 1.30 12.60
N TRP A 626 13.54 2.04 13.56
CA TRP A 626 12.11 1.99 13.90
C TRP A 626 11.30 3.15 13.32
N HIS A 627 11.95 4.25 12.92
CA HIS A 627 11.24 5.45 12.46
C HIS A 627 10.38 5.19 11.21
N ASN A 628 9.16 5.73 11.17
CA ASN A 628 8.35 5.69 9.93
C ASN A 628 9.12 6.41 8.81
N GLY A 629 9.34 5.72 7.68
CA GLY A 629 10.14 6.26 6.57
C GLY A 629 11.64 6.00 6.66
N VAL A 630 12.10 4.91 7.32
CA VAL A 630 13.52 4.50 7.27
C VAL A 630 13.95 4.31 5.82
N THR A 631 15.02 4.99 5.42
CA THR A 631 15.50 4.90 4.03
C THR A 631 16.31 3.63 3.80
N MET A 632 16.33 3.14 2.56
CA MET A 632 17.12 1.96 2.19
C MET A 632 18.62 2.16 2.43
N LYS A 633 19.11 3.40 2.31
CA LYS A 633 20.49 3.78 2.69
C LYS A 633 20.71 3.51 4.19
N THR A 634 19.82 3.99 5.06
CA THR A 634 19.91 3.79 6.51
C THR A 634 19.88 2.31 6.88
N VAL A 635 18.91 1.54 6.38
CA VAL A 635 18.85 0.09 6.61
C VAL A 635 20.16 -0.57 6.19
N GLY A 636 20.70 -0.18 5.03
CA GLY A 636 21.97 -0.69 4.54
C GLY A 636 23.14 -0.41 5.47
N THR A 637 23.33 0.83 5.86
CA THR A 637 24.42 1.23 6.75
C THR A 637 24.32 0.56 8.12
N VAL A 638 23.11 0.49 8.71
CA VAL A 638 22.91 -0.19 9.99
C VAL A 638 23.23 -1.69 9.85
N THR A 639 22.79 -2.34 8.78
CA THR A 639 23.12 -3.74 8.50
C THR A 639 24.63 -3.95 8.36
N ASP A 640 25.35 -3.06 7.66
CA ASP A 640 26.80 -3.14 7.53
C ASP A 640 27.48 -3.02 8.91
N LEU A 641 26.99 -2.14 9.79
CA LEU A 641 27.47 -2.03 11.17
C LEU A 641 27.15 -3.27 12.01
N VAL A 642 25.96 -3.87 11.86
CA VAL A 642 25.60 -5.14 12.53
C VAL A 642 26.52 -6.26 12.08
N VAL A 643 26.80 -6.35 10.78
CA VAL A 643 27.70 -7.36 10.21
C VAL A 643 29.11 -7.15 10.76
N GLU A 644 29.63 -5.93 10.75
CA GLU A 644 31.00 -5.66 11.15
C GLU A 644 31.20 -5.83 12.67
N TYR A 645 30.37 -5.17 13.49
CA TYR A 645 30.55 -5.13 14.94
C TYR A 645 29.89 -6.28 15.70
N ASN A 646 29.09 -7.09 14.99
CA ASN A 646 28.32 -8.21 15.53
C ASN A 646 27.37 -7.83 16.68
N ILE A 647 26.65 -6.71 16.49
CA ILE A 647 25.71 -6.12 17.46
C ILE A 647 24.25 -6.47 17.15
N GLY A 648 23.42 -6.63 18.18
CA GLY A 648 22.00 -6.98 18.06
C GLY A 648 21.11 -5.75 18.01
N ILE A 649 20.37 -5.58 16.90
CA ILE A 649 19.42 -4.46 16.73
C ILE A 649 18.01 -5.02 16.44
N PRO A 650 17.17 -5.20 17.48
CA PRO A 650 15.84 -5.79 17.31
C PRO A 650 14.93 -5.04 16.33
N ALA A 651 14.95 -3.70 16.33
CA ALA A 651 14.13 -2.90 15.43
C ALA A 651 14.45 -3.15 13.94
N LEU A 652 15.72 -3.44 13.62
CA LEU A 652 16.15 -3.80 12.27
C LEU A 652 15.62 -5.18 11.85
N GLU A 653 15.55 -6.14 12.78
CA GLU A 653 14.94 -7.44 12.52
C GLU A 653 13.45 -7.27 12.16
N ASP A 654 12.72 -6.43 12.89
CA ASP A 654 11.31 -6.15 12.63
C ASP A 654 11.10 -5.45 11.28
N TRP A 655 12.01 -4.54 10.89
CA TRP A 655 12.00 -3.93 9.56
C TRP A 655 12.15 -4.98 8.45
N TYR A 656 13.15 -5.85 8.53
CA TYR A 656 13.37 -6.92 7.55
C TYR A 656 12.22 -7.93 7.52
N ARG A 657 11.60 -8.24 8.66
CA ARG A 657 10.41 -9.11 8.71
C ARG A 657 9.22 -8.51 8.00
N GLN A 658 9.10 -7.19 7.93
CA GLN A 658 7.99 -6.52 7.23
C GLN A 658 8.25 -6.41 5.73
N HIS A 659 9.49 -6.06 5.33
CA HIS A 659 9.79 -5.68 3.94
C HIS A 659 10.57 -6.74 3.15
N ALA A 660 11.32 -7.64 3.80
CA ALA A 660 12.25 -8.56 3.13
C ALA A 660 12.51 -9.86 3.91
N LYS A 661 11.45 -10.66 4.15
CA LYS A 661 11.49 -11.89 4.98
C LYS A 661 12.47 -12.97 4.49
N ALA A 662 12.74 -13.02 3.19
CA ALA A 662 13.59 -14.04 2.59
C ALA A 662 15.08 -13.67 2.60
N SER A 663 15.44 -12.44 2.98
CA SER A 663 16.79 -11.93 2.82
C SER A 663 17.82 -12.66 3.71
N PRO A 664 19.07 -12.82 3.24
CA PRO A 664 20.16 -13.30 4.08
C PRO A 664 20.47 -12.35 5.24
N GLU A 665 20.33 -11.04 5.03
CA GLU A 665 20.60 -9.99 6.03
C GLU A 665 19.71 -10.16 7.27
N LEU A 666 18.43 -10.51 7.09
CA LEU A 666 17.53 -10.79 8.21
C LEU A 666 18.11 -11.86 9.15
N GLN A 667 18.68 -12.93 8.58
CA GLN A 667 19.23 -14.03 9.36
C GLN A 667 20.53 -13.64 10.06
N VAL A 668 21.37 -12.79 9.44
CA VAL A 668 22.56 -12.22 10.08
C VAL A 668 22.17 -11.34 11.28
N VAL A 669 21.20 -10.45 11.10
CA VAL A 669 20.68 -9.57 12.18
C VAL A 669 20.10 -10.40 13.31
N ARG A 670 19.28 -11.40 12.98
CA ARG A 670 18.70 -12.33 13.96
C ARG A 670 19.77 -13.11 14.72
N ALA A 671 20.82 -13.56 14.04
CA ALA A 671 21.93 -14.28 14.67
C ALA A 671 22.67 -13.40 15.69
N ALA A 672 22.93 -12.13 15.36
CA ALA A 672 23.55 -11.17 16.28
C ALA A 672 22.69 -10.94 17.55
N ILE A 673 21.37 -10.79 17.39
CA ILE A 673 20.42 -10.64 18.51
C ILE A 673 20.40 -11.89 19.41
N LEU A 674 20.40 -13.10 18.81
CA LEU A 674 20.39 -14.36 19.56
C LEU A 674 21.70 -14.55 20.34
N ARG A 675 22.83 -14.17 19.73
CA ARG A 675 24.15 -14.18 20.36
C ARG A 675 24.19 -13.29 21.60
N GLU A 676 23.68 -12.06 21.52
CA GLU A 676 23.62 -11.14 22.67
C GLU A 676 22.74 -11.67 23.81
N LYS A 677 21.65 -12.38 23.48
CA LYS A 677 20.79 -13.06 24.46
C LYS A 677 21.44 -14.30 25.08
N GLY A 678 22.63 -14.70 24.60
CA GLY A 678 23.33 -15.90 25.04
C GLY A 678 22.86 -17.20 24.37
N ASP A 679 21.92 -17.15 23.43
CA ASP A 679 21.43 -18.31 22.67
C ASP A 679 22.35 -18.60 21.46
N ARG A 680 23.58 -19.00 21.77
CA ARG A 680 24.65 -19.21 20.77
C ARG A 680 24.32 -20.31 19.76
N LEU A 681 23.58 -21.35 20.16
CA LEU A 681 23.23 -22.44 19.26
C LEU A 681 22.28 -21.99 18.16
N ASN A 682 21.22 -21.25 18.52
CA ASN A 682 20.30 -20.72 17.51
C ASN A 682 20.92 -19.57 16.71
N ALA A 683 21.82 -18.78 17.30
CA ALA A 683 22.63 -17.82 16.54
C ALA A 683 23.46 -18.51 15.45
N ALA A 684 24.13 -19.61 15.79
CA ALA A 684 24.92 -20.39 14.84
C ALA A 684 24.07 -20.93 13.68
N ARG A 685 22.87 -21.45 13.98
CA ARG A 685 21.91 -21.91 12.95
C ARG A 685 21.42 -20.77 12.06
N ALA A 686 21.18 -19.59 12.61
CA ALA A 686 20.77 -18.42 11.84
C ALA A 686 21.91 -17.93 10.91
N TYR A 687 23.17 -17.88 11.37
CA TYR A 687 24.30 -17.62 10.48
C TYR A 687 24.45 -18.68 9.38
N LYS A 688 24.25 -19.96 9.72
CA LYS A 688 24.28 -21.05 8.73
C LYS A 688 23.21 -20.85 7.64
N ASP A 689 21.98 -20.49 8.03
CA ASP A 689 20.89 -20.19 7.08
C ASP A 689 21.22 -18.97 6.20
N ALA A 690 21.75 -17.91 6.81
CA ALA A 690 22.20 -16.71 6.10
C ALA A 690 23.27 -17.05 5.05
N ALA A 691 24.29 -17.82 5.42
CA ALA A 691 25.37 -18.21 4.53
C ALA A 691 24.88 -19.08 3.36
N GLY A 692 23.91 -19.98 3.62
CA GLY A 692 23.27 -20.78 2.56
C GLY A 692 22.54 -19.95 1.51
N LYS A 693 21.95 -18.81 1.91
CA LYS A 693 21.28 -17.87 1.00
C LYS A 693 22.24 -16.93 0.26
N LEU A 694 23.48 -16.79 0.75
CA LEU A 694 24.55 -16.02 0.12
C LEU A 694 25.40 -16.86 -0.84
N SER A 695 24.94 -18.04 -1.28
CA SER A 695 25.75 -19.00 -2.05
C SER A 695 26.43 -18.43 -3.29
N ASP A 696 25.83 -17.41 -3.90
CA ASP A 696 26.34 -16.77 -5.13
C ASP A 696 27.51 -15.81 -4.84
N ASP A 697 27.71 -15.40 -3.57
CA ASP A 697 28.83 -14.61 -3.09
C ASP A 697 29.65 -15.45 -2.10
N PHE A 698 30.63 -16.19 -2.64
CA PHE A 698 31.45 -17.13 -1.86
C PHE A 698 32.20 -16.44 -0.72
N GLU A 699 32.75 -15.25 -0.94
CA GLU A 699 33.45 -14.47 0.09
C GLU A 699 32.53 -14.13 1.27
N ARG A 700 31.35 -13.52 0.99
CA ARG A 700 30.38 -13.18 2.04
C ARG A 700 29.82 -14.43 2.71
N SER A 701 29.45 -15.45 1.93
CA SER A 701 28.96 -16.73 2.47
C SER A 701 29.98 -17.37 3.40
N SER A 702 31.26 -17.44 3.00
CA SER A 702 32.34 -18.03 3.81
C SER A 702 32.62 -17.25 5.09
N LEU A 703 32.59 -15.92 5.04
CA LEU A 703 32.72 -15.07 6.24
C LEU A 703 31.58 -15.33 7.23
N VAL A 704 30.34 -15.38 6.75
CA VAL A 704 29.15 -15.64 7.60
C VAL A 704 29.15 -17.09 8.11
N MET A 705 29.54 -18.06 7.29
CA MET A 705 29.63 -19.47 7.69
C MET A 705 30.71 -19.69 8.75
N ARG A 706 31.82 -18.94 8.71
CA ARG A 706 32.82 -18.97 9.80
C ARG A 706 32.28 -18.43 11.11
N LYS A 707 31.44 -17.38 11.08
CA LYS A 707 30.71 -16.94 12.29
C LYS A 707 29.80 -18.05 12.83
N ALA A 708 29.10 -18.78 11.94
CA ALA A 708 28.32 -19.95 12.34
C ALA A 708 29.18 -21.02 13.05
N LEU A 709 30.33 -21.38 12.47
CA LEU A 709 31.26 -22.36 13.07
C LEU A 709 31.76 -21.94 14.44
N ILE A 710 32.11 -20.67 14.62
CA ILE A 710 32.56 -20.11 15.90
C ILE A 710 31.44 -20.22 16.95
N GLU A 711 30.22 -19.82 16.60
CA GLU A 711 29.09 -19.90 17.54
C GLU A 711 28.69 -21.35 17.85
N PHE A 712 28.74 -22.27 16.88
CA PHE A 712 28.55 -23.71 17.15
C PHE A 712 29.61 -24.25 18.12
N ALA A 713 30.88 -23.85 17.95
CA ALA A 713 31.96 -24.27 18.84
C ALA A 713 31.73 -23.78 20.28
N HIS A 714 31.30 -22.52 20.45
CA HIS A 714 30.97 -21.98 21.76
C HIS A 714 29.72 -22.61 22.38
N ALA A 715 28.75 -23.02 21.58
CA ALA A 715 27.51 -23.65 22.02
C ALA A 715 27.63 -25.18 22.23
N ALA A 716 28.81 -25.77 22.03
CA ALA A 716 29.03 -27.22 21.99
C ALA A 716 28.15 -27.96 20.96
N GLY A 717 27.79 -27.30 19.85
CA GLY A 717 27.05 -27.87 18.72
C GLY A 717 27.95 -28.64 17.75
N TRP A 718 28.68 -29.64 18.25
CA TRP A 718 29.76 -30.31 17.51
C TRP A 718 29.30 -30.97 16.22
N THR A 719 28.17 -31.70 16.28
CA THR A 719 27.63 -32.45 15.14
C THR A 719 27.33 -31.55 13.94
N GLU A 720 26.75 -30.37 14.22
CA GLU A 720 26.39 -29.40 13.19
C GLU A 720 27.64 -28.69 12.63
N ALA A 721 28.61 -28.37 13.48
CA ALA A 721 29.88 -27.79 13.07
C ALA A 721 30.70 -28.74 12.19
N VAL A 722 30.82 -30.02 12.57
CA VAL A 722 31.51 -31.06 11.80
C VAL A 722 30.79 -31.29 10.47
N SER A 723 29.46 -31.32 10.46
CA SER A 723 28.66 -31.43 9.22
C SER A 723 28.94 -30.28 8.25
N ILE A 724 29.08 -29.04 8.72
CA ILE A 724 29.42 -27.89 7.86
C ILE A 724 30.80 -28.07 7.23
N ILE A 725 31.80 -28.48 8.03
CA ILE A 725 33.17 -28.72 7.56
C ILE A 725 33.19 -29.84 6.50
N ASP A 726 32.52 -30.96 6.78
CA ASP A 726 32.54 -32.11 5.88
C ASP A 726 31.73 -31.87 4.59
N SER A 727 30.71 -31.00 4.63
CA SER A 727 29.88 -30.68 3.45
C SER A 727 30.47 -29.56 2.57
N ASN A 728 31.48 -28.82 3.05
CA ASN A 728 32.06 -27.67 2.34
C ASN A 728 33.60 -27.76 2.32
N PRO A 729 34.20 -28.49 1.36
CA PRO A 729 35.65 -28.73 1.32
C PRO A 729 36.50 -27.45 1.27
N ALA A 730 36.07 -26.44 0.52
CA ALA A 730 36.77 -25.15 0.45
C ALA A 730 36.70 -24.36 1.76
N LEU A 731 35.53 -24.34 2.42
CA LEU A 731 35.45 -23.76 3.76
C LEU A 731 36.32 -24.56 4.75
N ALA A 732 36.34 -25.89 4.63
CA ALA A 732 37.18 -26.72 5.47
C ALA A 732 38.66 -26.29 5.35
N SER A 733 39.20 -26.06 4.15
CA SER A 733 40.60 -25.60 4.04
C SER A 733 40.86 -24.23 4.66
N THR A 734 39.86 -23.34 4.79
CA THR A 734 40.02 -22.07 5.55
C THR A 734 40.20 -22.24 7.06
N VAL A 735 39.84 -23.41 7.60
CA VAL A 735 39.81 -23.69 9.04
C VAL A 735 41.04 -24.50 9.45
N THR A 736 41.65 -24.14 10.58
CA THR A 736 42.90 -24.76 11.03
C THR A 736 42.70 -26.24 11.40
N SER A 737 43.76 -27.03 11.25
CA SER A 737 43.73 -28.46 11.59
C SER A 737 43.46 -28.68 13.08
N ARG A 738 43.98 -27.79 13.95
CA ARG A 738 43.71 -27.79 15.40
C ARG A 738 42.24 -27.51 15.71
N PHE A 739 41.59 -26.55 15.02
CA PHE A 739 40.16 -26.29 15.21
C PHE A 739 39.29 -27.46 14.73
N LYS A 740 39.62 -28.07 13.58
CA LYS A 740 38.94 -29.27 13.10
C LYS A 740 39.06 -30.42 14.10
N LEU A 741 40.25 -30.63 14.66
CA LEU A 741 40.52 -31.62 15.68
C LEU A 741 39.71 -31.33 16.95
N TYR A 742 39.62 -30.07 17.37
CA TYR A 742 38.79 -29.63 18.50
C TYR A 742 37.33 -30.02 18.31
N LEU A 743 36.73 -29.64 17.18
CA LEU A 743 35.33 -29.94 16.86
C LEU A 743 35.06 -31.46 16.75
N ARG A 744 35.92 -32.19 16.03
CA ARG A 744 35.78 -33.65 15.85
C ARG A 744 35.96 -34.41 17.16
N THR A 745 36.86 -33.98 18.02
CA THR A 745 37.03 -34.56 19.37
C THR A 745 35.78 -34.38 20.21
N GLY A 746 35.15 -33.19 20.14
CA GLY A 746 33.84 -32.93 20.76
C GLY A 746 32.73 -33.84 20.22
N ASP A 747 32.60 -33.92 18.90
CA ASP A 747 31.60 -34.78 18.22
C ASP A 747 31.76 -36.26 18.58
N HIS A 748 32.99 -36.78 18.55
CA HIS A 748 33.26 -38.17 18.93
C HIS A 748 32.97 -38.42 20.40
N HIS A 749 33.29 -37.46 21.28
CA HIS A 749 33.00 -37.58 22.70
C HIS A 749 31.50 -37.67 22.96
N ASP A 750 30.70 -36.79 22.37
CA ASP A 750 29.26 -36.71 22.57
C ASP A 750 28.53 -37.88 21.91
N ALA A 751 29.06 -38.41 20.80
CA ALA A 751 28.62 -39.66 20.20
C ALA A 751 29.06 -40.92 20.96
N GLY A 752 29.72 -40.80 22.13
CA GLY A 752 30.21 -41.91 22.93
C GLY A 752 31.43 -42.65 22.36
N ARG A 753 32.00 -42.18 21.24
CA ARG A 753 33.15 -42.75 20.53
C ARG A 753 34.49 -42.27 21.12
N ARG A 754 34.65 -42.36 22.45
CA ARG A 754 35.80 -41.81 23.18
C ARG A 754 37.16 -42.35 22.72
N ASN A 755 37.24 -43.64 22.39
CA ASN A 755 38.49 -44.26 21.92
C ASN A 755 38.91 -43.71 20.55
N ARG A 756 37.94 -43.41 19.68
CA ARG A 756 38.21 -42.79 18.38
C ARG A 756 38.74 -41.36 18.56
N ALA A 757 38.15 -40.59 19.46
CA ALA A 757 38.65 -39.26 19.80
C ALA A 757 40.12 -39.28 20.28
N SER A 758 40.46 -40.20 21.19
CA SER A 758 41.84 -40.38 21.65
C SER A 758 42.78 -40.86 20.52
N SER A 759 42.34 -41.75 19.65
CA SER A 759 43.12 -42.22 18.50
C SER A 759 43.38 -41.12 17.47
N GLU A 760 42.40 -40.24 17.21
CA GLU A 760 42.56 -39.10 16.29
C GLU A 760 43.51 -38.04 16.87
N LEU A 761 43.48 -37.79 18.18
CA LEU A 761 44.46 -36.95 18.87
C LEU A 761 45.88 -37.51 18.78
N LEU A 762 46.05 -38.82 18.99
CA LEU A 762 47.36 -39.49 18.86
C LEU A 762 47.86 -39.51 17.40
N GLY A 763 46.95 -39.69 16.44
CA GLY A 763 47.25 -39.61 15.01
C GLY A 763 47.72 -38.21 14.62
N PHE A 764 46.99 -37.18 15.04
CA PHE A 764 47.38 -35.78 14.82
C PHE A 764 48.77 -35.46 15.40
N ALA A 765 49.08 -35.94 16.62
CA ALA A 765 50.40 -35.77 17.22
C ALA A 765 51.50 -36.52 16.43
N ALA A 766 51.20 -37.68 15.85
CA ALA A 766 52.13 -38.41 15.01
C ALA A 766 52.41 -37.69 13.68
N ASP A 767 51.37 -37.12 13.05
CA ASP A 767 51.47 -36.41 11.78
C ASP A 767 52.26 -35.09 11.92
N GLN A 768 52.03 -34.34 13.01
CA GLN A 768 52.76 -33.10 13.32
C GLN A 768 54.24 -33.33 13.64
N GLN A 769 54.59 -34.48 14.22
CA GLN A 769 56.00 -34.83 14.47
C GLN A 769 56.72 -35.23 13.18
N ALA A 770 56.03 -35.90 12.24
CA ALA A 770 56.62 -36.34 10.99
C ALA A 770 57.03 -35.18 10.06
N SER A 771 56.52 -33.96 10.30
CA SER A 771 56.91 -32.74 9.56
C SER A 771 58.12 -31.99 10.15
N VAL A 772 58.63 -32.38 11.32
CA VAL A 772 59.80 -31.73 11.97
C VAL A 772 60.99 -32.68 11.87
N ASP A 773 61.75 -32.59 10.78
CA ASP A 773 62.78 -33.59 10.41
C ASP A 773 64.16 -33.39 11.06
N ASP A 774 64.26 -32.63 12.18
CA ASP A 774 65.59 -32.26 12.71
C ASP A 774 65.70 -32.06 14.23
N THR A 775 65.26 -33.02 15.05
CA THR A 775 65.58 -32.98 16.50
C THR A 775 65.93 -34.34 17.11
N THR A 776 66.93 -34.29 17.99
CA THR A 776 67.48 -35.36 18.83
C THR A 776 66.52 -35.90 19.91
N GLU A 777 65.25 -35.49 19.90
CA GLU A 777 64.23 -35.88 20.89
C GLU A 777 63.62 -37.27 20.58
N SER A 778 63.20 -37.99 21.61
CA SER A 778 62.48 -39.26 21.39
C SER A 778 61.15 -38.99 20.67
N ILE A 779 60.77 -39.83 19.70
CA ILE A 779 59.46 -39.79 19.01
C ILE A 779 58.28 -39.68 20.01
N ALA A 780 58.41 -40.29 21.19
CA ALA A 780 57.42 -40.21 22.25
C ALA A 780 57.38 -38.82 22.92
N GLU A 781 58.54 -38.21 23.17
CA GLU A 781 58.66 -36.88 23.80
C GLU A 781 58.11 -35.78 22.87
N GLY A 782 58.42 -35.85 21.57
CA GLY A 782 57.87 -34.91 20.58
C GLY A 782 56.34 -34.99 20.45
N ARG A 783 55.77 -36.20 20.42
CA ARG A 783 54.30 -36.41 20.41
C ARG A 783 53.63 -35.94 21.70
N GLU A 784 54.29 -36.11 22.84
CA GLU A 784 53.81 -35.60 24.12
C GLU A 784 53.78 -34.07 24.13
N SER A 785 54.83 -33.42 23.61
CA SER A 785 54.91 -31.97 23.46
C SER A 785 53.78 -31.41 22.58
N VAL A 786 53.47 -32.04 21.44
CA VAL A 786 52.34 -31.64 20.57
C VAL A 786 51.01 -31.73 21.32
N LEU A 787 50.75 -32.80 22.08
CA LEU A 787 49.53 -32.95 22.87
C LEU A 787 49.46 -31.95 24.03
N GLU A 788 50.58 -31.62 24.67
CA GLU A 788 50.64 -30.59 25.71
C GLU A 788 50.28 -29.20 25.14
N GLY A 789 50.71 -28.89 23.92
CA GLY A 789 50.30 -27.69 23.20
C GLY A 789 48.78 -27.59 23.01
N LEU A 790 48.10 -28.71 22.75
CA LEU A 790 46.64 -28.73 22.56
C LEU A 790 45.86 -28.45 23.85
N LEU A 791 46.42 -28.68 25.05
CA LEU A 791 45.70 -28.44 26.31
C LEU A 791 45.27 -26.98 26.49
N ARG A 792 46.01 -26.04 25.87
CA ARG A 792 45.77 -24.60 25.96
C ARG A 792 44.89 -24.08 24.83
N TYR A 793 44.66 -24.89 23.79
CA TYR A 793 43.92 -24.46 22.61
C TYR A 793 42.55 -23.85 22.93
N PRO A 794 41.69 -24.44 23.81
CA PRO A 794 40.41 -23.81 24.13
C PRO A 794 40.57 -22.49 24.90
N GLU A 795 41.55 -22.39 25.79
CA GLU A 795 41.81 -21.18 26.58
C GLU A 795 42.33 -20.04 25.70
N GLU A 796 43.23 -20.32 24.76
CA GLU A 796 43.77 -19.35 23.80
C GLU A 796 42.68 -18.70 22.95
N HIS A 797 41.57 -19.41 22.72
CA HIS A 797 40.47 -18.99 21.85
C HIS A 797 39.15 -18.72 22.58
N GLY A 798 39.11 -18.78 23.92
CA GLY A 798 37.88 -18.59 24.70
C GLY A 798 36.79 -19.64 24.44
N LEU A 799 37.18 -20.85 24.01
CA LEU A 799 36.30 -21.96 23.69
C LEU A 799 36.05 -22.84 24.93
N PRO A 800 34.93 -23.60 24.97
CA PRO A 800 34.68 -24.59 26.01
C PRO A 800 35.84 -25.59 26.17
N SER A 801 36.35 -25.73 27.40
CA SER A 801 37.52 -26.58 27.69
C SER A 801 37.20 -28.07 27.68
N GLU A 802 36.05 -28.46 28.24
CA GLU A 802 35.55 -29.84 28.19
C GLU A 802 34.56 -30.03 27.02
N PRO A 803 34.56 -31.20 26.36
CA PRO A 803 35.30 -32.42 26.70
C PRO A 803 36.73 -32.49 26.16
N PHE A 804 37.17 -31.50 25.38
CA PHE A 804 38.43 -31.55 24.62
C PHE A 804 39.67 -31.77 25.51
N VAL A 805 39.87 -30.92 26.51
CA VAL A 805 41.03 -30.98 27.43
C VAL A 805 41.05 -32.33 28.17
N GLY A 806 39.89 -32.83 28.61
CA GLY A 806 39.76 -34.15 29.21
C GLY A 806 40.18 -35.28 28.27
N ARG A 807 39.89 -35.18 26.97
CA ARG A 807 40.32 -36.16 25.95
C ARG A 807 41.82 -36.06 25.64
N VAL A 808 42.38 -34.86 25.54
CA VAL A 808 43.83 -34.65 25.37
C VAL A 808 44.61 -35.28 26.54
N ARG A 809 44.18 -35.05 27.79
CA ARG A 809 44.78 -35.70 28.97
C ARG A 809 44.69 -37.23 28.93
N ALA A 810 43.60 -37.78 28.39
CA ALA A 810 43.45 -39.21 28.21
C ALA A 810 44.43 -39.76 27.17
N ALA A 811 44.54 -39.11 26.00
CA ALA A 811 45.51 -39.47 24.96
C ALA A 811 46.96 -39.41 25.48
N MET A 812 47.32 -38.37 26.24
CA MET A 812 48.63 -38.28 26.88
C MET A 812 48.88 -39.42 27.88
N LYS A 813 47.86 -39.82 28.65
CA LYS A 813 47.98 -40.96 29.58
C LYS A 813 48.21 -42.27 28.83
N ASP A 814 47.54 -42.46 27.69
CA ASP A 814 47.71 -43.64 26.84
C ASP A 814 49.14 -43.67 26.26
N LEU A 815 49.70 -42.51 25.88
CA LEU A 815 51.07 -42.34 25.40
C LEU A 815 52.13 -42.58 26.51
N ARG A 816 51.89 -42.06 27.72
CA ARG A 816 52.74 -42.20 28.93
C ARG A 816 52.79 -43.63 29.51
N SER A 817 52.06 -44.59 28.95
CA SER A 817 52.27 -46.01 29.25
C SER A 817 53.67 -46.51 28.84
N VAL A 818 54.45 -45.67 28.12
CA VAL A 818 55.86 -45.87 27.79
C VAL A 818 56.72 -44.73 28.37
N LYS A 819 57.29 -44.97 29.56
CA LYS A 819 58.34 -44.20 30.30
C LYS A 819 58.05 -42.74 30.74
N THR A 820 58.49 -42.46 31.96
CA THR A 820 58.27 -41.22 32.74
C THR A 820 59.32 -40.12 32.44
N SER A 821 58.88 -38.96 31.96
CA SER A 821 59.66 -37.71 31.88
C SER A 821 59.54 -36.85 33.16
N ARG A 822 60.61 -36.12 33.49
CA ARG A 822 60.81 -35.25 34.68
C ARG A 822 60.07 -33.90 34.64
N GLN A 823 59.53 -33.47 33.49
CA GLN A 823 58.89 -32.15 33.34
C GLN A 823 57.50 -32.04 34.01
N SER A 824 56.78 -33.15 34.22
CA SER A 824 55.43 -33.11 34.84
C SER A 824 55.41 -32.79 36.34
N ASP A 825 56.55 -32.86 37.03
CA ASP A 825 56.68 -32.49 38.45
C ASP A 825 56.78 -30.97 38.65
N VAL A 826 57.27 -30.26 37.65
CA VAL A 826 57.47 -28.80 37.64
C VAL A 826 56.13 -28.08 37.66
N GLU A 827 55.23 -28.42 36.73
CA GLU A 827 53.88 -27.85 36.69
C GLU A 827 53.01 -28.25 37.88
N ARG A 828 53.11 -29.51 38.34
CA ARG A 828 52.40 -29.98 39.53
C ARG A 828 52.85 -29.23 40.78
N ARG A 829 54.15 -28.94 40.90
CA ARG A 829 54.71 -28.19 42.02
C ARG A 829 54.29 -26.71 41.99
N VAL A 830 54.23 -26.08 40.81
CA VAL A 830 53.69 -24.71 40.65
C VAL A 830 52.21 -24.64 41.06
N LEU A 831 51.37 -25.55 40.56
CA LEU A 831 49.94 -25.59 40.93
C LEU A 831 49.74 -25.93 42.42
N TYR A 832 50.59 -26.76 43.00
CA TYR A 832 50.58 -27.07 44.43
C TYR A 832 50.96 -25.87 45.29
N GLU A 833 52.00 -25.10 44.91
CA GLU A 833 52.39 -23.86 45.61
C GLU A 833 51.33 -22.76 45.47
N LEU A 834 50.71 -22.61 44.29
CA LEU A 834 49.62 -21.67 44.04
C LEU A 834 48.33 -22.01 44.81
N ARG A 835 48.03 -23.30 45.02
CA ARG A 835 46.87 -23.74 45.83
C ARG A 835 47.15 -23.78 47.33
N GLY A 836 48.42 -23.88 47.74
CA GLY A 836 48.86 -24.01 49.12
C GLY A 836 49.21 -22.68 49.78
N ARG A 837 50.42 -22.15 49.52
CA ARG A 837 51.00 -20.99 50.23
C ARG A 837 50.85 -19.66 49.49
N ARG A 838 50.50 -19.68 48.20
CA ARG A 838 50.32 -18.47 47.35
C ARG A 838 51.49 -17.48 47.43
N ASN A 839 52.73 -17.96 47.56
CA ASN A 839 53.89 -17.09 47.68
C ASN A 839 54.45 -16.74 46.28
N PRO A 840 54.34 -15.47 45.82
CA PRO A 840 54.81 -15.07 44.49
C PRO A 840 56.34 -15.20 44.33
N GLU A 841 57.13 -15.08 45.40
CA GLU A 841 58.60 -15.16 45.31
C GLU A 841 59.09 -16.57 44.95
N VAL A 842 58.40 -17.61 45.45
CA VAL A 842 58.71 -19.02 45.16
C VAL A 842 58.40 -19.32 43.69
N VAL A 843 57.26 -18.85 43.20
CA VAL A 843 56.86 -18.98 41.79
C VAL A 843 57.83 -18.24 40.87
N ALA A 844 58.24 -17.02 41.25
CA ALA A 844 59.21 -16.24 40.50
C ALA A 844 60.63 -16.82 40.49
N LYS A 845 61.06 -17.47 41.58
CA LYS A 845 62.33 -18.21 41.61
C LYS A 845 62.25 -19.44 40.71
N PHE A 846 61.16 -20.18 40.80
CA PHE A 846 60.96 -21.38 40.01
C PHE A 846 60.93 -21.09 38.51
N ALA A 847 60.22 -20.03 38.10
CA ALA A 847 60.23 -19.57 36.71
C ALA A 847 61.62 -19.16 36.21
N ARG A 848 62.45 -18.56 37.09
CA ARG A 848 63.86 -18.26 36.79
C ARG A 848 64.68 -19.52 36.58
N ASP A 849 64.55 -20.49 37.48
CA ASP A 849 65.27 -21.76 37.37
C ASP A 849 64.89 -22.51 36.07
N VAL A 850 63.61 -22.51 35.68
CA VAL A 850 63.18 -23.08 34.38
C VAL A 850 63.72 -22.27 33.20
N SER A 851 63.78 -20.94 33.32
CA SER A 851 64.24 -20.07 32.22
C SER A 851 65.72 -20.21 31.86
N GLU A 852 66.54 -20.83 32.72
CA GLU A 852 67.95 -21.14 32.41
C GLU A 852 68.08 -22.17 31.28
N GLU A 853 67.11 -23.09 31.15
CA GLU A 853 67.05 -24.10 30.09
C GLU A 853 65.98 -23.79 29.02
N ASP A 854 64.80 -23.31 29.45
CA ASP A 854 63.67 -22.94 28.59
C ASP A 854 63.12 -21.53 28.97
N PRO A 855 63.65 -20.46 28.35
CA PRO A 855 63.24 -19.08 28.62
C PRO A 855 61.73 -18.85 28.44
N LEU A 856 61.13 -19.46 27.43
CA LEU A 856 59.70 -19.33 27.14
C LEU A 856 58.85 -20.09 28.16
N GLY A 857 59.28 -21.29 28.57
CA GLY A 857 58.68 -22.07 29.64
C GLY A 857 58.64 -21.33 30.97
N GLY A 858 59.73 -20.66 31.34
CA GLY A 858 59.78 -19.78 32.51
C GLY A 858 58.75 -18.64 32.45
N LEU A 859 58.65 -17.96 31.32
CA LEU A 859 57.65 -16.89 31.11
C LEU A 859 56.21 -17.41 31.14
N ARG A 860 55.96 -18.59 30.54
CA ARG A 860 54.65 -19.25 30.55
C ARG A 860 54.21 -19.67 31.95
N ILE A 861 55.15 -20.06 32.83
CA ILE A 861 54.86 -20.35 34.25
C ILE A 861 54.36 -19.08 34.96
N LEU A 862 55.04 -17.95 34.75
CA LEU A 862 54.65 -16.66 35.34
C LEU A 862 53.29 -16.20 34.81
N GLU A 863 53.08 -16.28 33.50
CA GLU A 863 51.80 -15.95 32.87
C GLU A 863 50.64 -16.74 33.48
N LYS A 864 50.78 -18.07 33.55
CA LYS A 864 49.78 -18.98 34.12
C LYS A 864 49.51 -18.64 35.59
N ALA A 865 50.52 -18.29 36.36
CA ALA A 865 50.36 -17.90 37.75
C ALA A 865 49.60 -16.56 37.88
N ILE A 866 49.98 -15.54 37.09
CA ILE A 866 49.35 -14.21 37.06
C ILE A 866 47.85 -14.32 36.76
N TYR A 867 47.49 -15.11 35.75
CA TYR A 867 46.10 -15.24 35.28
C TYR A 867 45.34 -16.42 35.89
N SER A 868 45.92 -17.14 36.86
CA SER A 868 45.26 -18.28 37.53
C SER A 868 44.02 -17.93 38.35
N GLY A 869 43.82 -16.65 38.69
CA GLY A 869 42.79 -16.20 39.63
C GLY A 869 43.03 -16.61 41.09
N LEU A 870 44.18 -17.24 41.39
CA LEU A 870 44.54 -17.75 42.73
C LEU A 870 45.34 -16.74 43.56
N LEU A 871 45.79 -15.64 42.96
CA LEU A 871 46.64 -14.62 43.57
C LEU A 871 45.87 -13.32 43.83
N GLU A 872 46.26 -12.59 44.88
CA GLU A 872 45.79 -11.21 45.08
C GLU A 872 46.45 -10.24 44.09
N GLU A 873 45.80 -9.10 43.81
CA GLU A 873 46.28 -8.11 42.84
C GLU A 873 47.73 -7.65 43.10
N LYS A 874 48.08 -7.39 44.36
CA LYS A 874 49.46 -7.03 44.76
C LYS A 874 50.47 -8.14 44.49
N GLN A 875 50.08 -9.40 44.64
CA GLN A 875 50.94 -10.56 44.39
C GLN A 875 51.12 -10.81 42.89
N ALA A 876 50.04 -10.64 42.11
CA ALA A 876 50.08 -10.69 40.67
C ALA A 876 50.99 -9.60 40.08
N GLU A 877 50.97 -8.38 40.63
CA GLU A 877 51.87 -7.29 40.21
C GLU A 877 53.36 -7.61 40.47
N ILE A 878 53.70 -8.31 41.57
CA ILE A 878 55.07 -8.76 41.82
C ILE A 878 55.52 -9.77 40.76
N LEU A 879 54.64 -10.69 40.37
CA LEU A 879 54.91 -11.65 39.29
C LEU A 879 55.02 -10.97 37.93
N LYS A 880 54.16 -9.99 37.61
CA LYS A 880 54.27 -9.20 36.36
C LYS A 880 55.60 -8.45 36.29
N LYS A 881 56.06 -7.83 37.39
CA LYS A 881 57.40 -7.21 37.44
C LYS A 881 58.50 -8.23 37.20
N SER A 882 58.40 -9.41 37.80
CA SER A 882 59.36 -10.51 37.61
C SER A 882 59.35 -11.01 36.17
N GLN A 883 58.17 -11.12 35.56
CA GLN A 883 57.96 -11.51 34.17
C GLN A 883 58.58 -10.51 33.19
N ARG A 884 58.36 -9.20 33.41
CA ARG A 884 58.98 -8.14 32.61
C ARG A 884 60.50 -8.16 32.70
N ALA A 885 61.05 -8.34 33.90
CA ALA A 885 62.50 -8.46 34.10
C ALA A 885 63.08 -9.68 33.38
N LEU A 886 62.40 -10.83 33.49
CA LEU A 886 62.82 -12.09 32.87
C LEU A 886 62.70 -12.08 31.35
N PHE A 887 61.69 -11.38 30.82
CA PHE A 887 61.56 -11.15 29.39
C PHE A 887 62.66 -10.21 28.87
N ALA A 888 62.95 -9.12 29.57
CA ALA A 888 63.99 -8.18 29.16
C ALA A 888 65.36 -8.87 28.99
N SER A 889 65.71 -9.81 29.87
CA SER A 889 66.97 -10.58 29.78
C SER A 889 67.03 -11.58 28.62
N HIS A 890 65.88 -12.03 28.10
CA HIS A 890 65.81 -13.05 27.04
C HIS A 890 65.14 -12.54 25.74
N SER A 891 64.83 -11.25 25.65
CA SER A 891 64.07 -10.67 24.52
C SER A 891 64.77 -10.80 23.16
N SER A 892 66.09 -10.98 23.15
CA SER A 892 66.89 -11.17 21.93
C SER A 892 66.89 -12.59 21.38
N ILE A 893 66.32 -13.56 22.10
CA ILE A 893 66.28 -14.98 21.70
C ILE A 893 64.87 -15.56 21.59
N ILE A 894 63.84 -14.81 21.97
CA ILE A 894 62.44 -15.24 21.87
C ILE A 894 61.80 -14.56 20.64
N PRO A 895 61.47 -15.29 19.57
CA PRO A 895 60.80 -14.76 18.38
C PRO A 895 59.46 -14.09 18.71
N VAL A 896 59.01 -13.13 17.89
CA VAL A 896 57.71 -12.46 18.10
C VAL A 896 56.53 -13.45 18.06
N MET A 897 56.57 -14.44 17.16
CA MET A 897 55.53 -15.46 17.01
C MET A 897 55.24 -16.27 18.29
N GLU A 898 56.23 -16.42 19.18
CA GLU A 898 56.09 -17.18 20.42
C GLU A 898 55.53 -16.36 21.59
N ARG A 899 55.54 -15.02 21.46
CA ARG A 899 55.16 -14.07 22.52
C ARG A 899 53.67 -13.91 22.68
N ARG A 900 52.86 -14.41 21.74
CA ARG A 900 51.38 -14.33 21.77
C ARG A 900 50.78 -14.77 23.11
N THR A 901 51.40 -15.77 23.74
CA THR A 901 50.91 -16.33 25.02
C THR A 901 51.28 -15.48 26.24
N LEU A 902 51.99 -14.36 26.08
CA LEU A 902 52.56 -13.55 27.16
C LEU A 902 51.86 -12.19 27.30
N LYS A 903 50.57 -12.20 27.70
CA LYS A 903 49.71 -11.02 27.83
C LYS A 903 50.18 -10.06 28.95
N GLY A 904 50.90 -10.55 29.96
CA GLY A 904 51.37 -9.75 31.09
C GLY A 904 52.47 -8.71 30.76
N LEU A 905 53.08 -8.78 29.58
CA LEU A 905 54.22 -7.95 29.19
C LEU A 905 53.86 -6.57 28.62
N SER A 906 52.62 -6.38 28.15
CA SER A 906 52.15 -5.10 27.56
C SER A 906 53.03 -4.58 26.42
N LEU A 907 53.57 -5.48 25.58
CA LEU A 907 54.36 -5.12 24.39
C LEU A 907 53.45 -4.56 23.29
N ARG A 908 53.98 -3.68 22.45
CA ARG A 908 53.20 -3.05 21.37
C ARG A 908 53.08 -4.01 20.18
N PRO A 909 51.89 -4.14 19.57
CA PRO A 909 51.77 -4.86 18.31
C PRO A 909 52.34 -4.01 17.16
N LEU A 910 53.00 -4.68 16.22
CA LEU A 910 53.38 -4.14 14.92
C LEU A 910 52.28 -4.41 13.91
N ILE A 911 51.83 -3.37 13.22
CA ILE A 911 50.82 -3.48 12.18
C ILE A 911 51.46 -3.21 10.81
N ILE A 912 51.44 -4.25 9.97
CA ILE A 912 51.85 -4.19 8.58
C ILE A 912 50.65 -3.71 7.77
N ILE A 913 50.85 -2.63 7.00
CA ILE A 913 49.79 -1.94 6.28
C ILE A 913 49.75 -2.41 4.83
N ASP A 914 48.59 -2.89 4.41
CA ASP A 914 48.31 -3.28 3.04
C ASP A 914 47.98 -2.06 2.15
N THR A 915 48.10 -2.21 0.82
CA THR A 915 47.86 -1.15 -0.17
C THR A 915 46.42 -0.64 -0.14
N ASN A 916 45.42 -1.51 0.12
CA ASN A 916 44.02 -1.10 0.23
C ASN A 916 43.79 -0.02 1.32
N ILE A 917 44.46 -0.12 2.47
CA ILE A 917 44.36 0.84 3.57
C ILE A 917 44.97 2.19 3.17
N LEU A 918 46.13 2.17 2.50
CA LEU A 918 46.80 3.38 2.02
C LEU A 918 45.97 4.10 0.95
N ILE A 919 45.34 3.35 0.06
CA ILE A 919 44.45 3.89 -0.98
C ILE A 919 43.23 4.56 -0.36
N GLU A 920 42.58 3.95 0.63
CA GLU A 920 41.45 4.58 1.32
C GLU A 920 41.88 5.84 2.10
N ALA A 921 43.04 5.81 2.76
CA ALA A 921 43.60 7.01 3.39
C ALA A 921 43.90 8.13 2.38
N LEU A 922 44.36 7.79 1.16
CA LEU A 922 44.58 8.76 0.08
C LEU A 922 43.27 9.31 -0.45
N LYS A 923 42.25 8.48 -0.63
CA LYS A 923 40.91 8.92 -1.06
C LYS A 923 40.33 9.93 -0.08
N ASP A 924 40.38 9.65 1.22
CA ASP A 924 39.85 10.55 2.26
C ASP A 924 40.64 11.88 2.32
N ASP A 925 41.96 11.81 2.16
CA ASP A 925 42.80 13.01 2.13
C ASP A 925 42.56 13.88 0.88
N LEU A 926 42.39 13.27 -0.31
CA LEU A 926 42.08 14.01 -1.54
C LEU A 926 40.68 14.62 -1.51
N LEU A 927 39.68 13.90 -0.96
CA LEU A 927 38.34 14.44 -0.76
C LEU A 927 38.33 15.72 0.05
N ARG A 928 39.17 15.77 1.09
CA ARG A 928 39.37 16.98 1.87
C ARG A 928 39.90 18.13 1.02
N GLN A 929 40.88 17.89 0.15
CA GLN A 929 41.48 18.92 -0.72
C GLN A 929 40.52 19.43 -1.80
N LEU A 930 39.59 18.58 -2.24
CA LEU A 930 38.58 18.93 -3.23
C LEU A 930 37.41 19.71 -2.62
N SER A 931 37.08 19.47 -1.34
CA SER A 931 36.01 20.19 -0.64
C SER A 931 36.32 21.68 -0.45
N VAL A 932 35.33 22.56 -0.62
CA VAL A 932 35.52 24.03 -0.56
C VAL A 932 35.91 24.52 0.84
N ASP A 933 35.46 23.82 1.88
CA ASP A 933 35.74 24.14 3.29
C ASP A 933 36.82 23.26 3.93
N ASN A 934 37.43 22.36 3.16
CA ASN A 934 38.42 21.39 3.65
C ASN A 934 37.89 20.44 4.74
N LEU A 935 36.57 20.17 4.79
CA LEU A 935 35.97 19.29 5.79
C LEU A 935 35.76 17.85 5.29
N GLY A 936 35.86 17.59 3.98
CA GLY A 936 35.73 16.26 3.38
C GLY A 936 34.28 15.75 3.27
N SER A 937 34.12 14.44 3.06
CA SER A 937 32.81 13.78 2.91
C SER A 937 32.13 13.50 4.25
N LEU A 938 30.79 13.53 4.25
CA LEU A 938 29.97 13.15 5.39
C LEU A 938 29.80 11.64 5.55
N ASP A 939 29.97 10.82 4.51
CA ASP A 939 29.79 9.37 4.66
C ASP A 939 30.94 8.78 5.52
N TRP A 940 30.57 8.17 6.66
CA TRP A 940 31.51 7.47 7.56
C TRP A 940 31.46 5.96 7.30
N THR A 941 32.19 5.51 6.28
CA THR A 941 32.25 4.09 5.90
C THR A 941 33.09 3.27 6.87
N VAL A 942 32.92 1.95 6.82
CA VAL A 942 33.70 1.00 7.62
C VAL A 942 35.18 1.00 7.21
N GLU A 943 35.46 1.21 5.92
CA GLU A 943 36.81 1.38 5.38
C GLU A 943 37.49 2.62 5.97
N ARG A 944 36.76 3.75 5.98
CA ARG A 944 37.24 5.02 6.51
C ARG A 944 37.56 4.93 8.00
N ALA A 945 36.65 4.32 8.74
CA ALA A 945 36.79 4.01 10.16
C ALA A 945 38.08 3.25 10.47
N PHE A 946 38.44 2.27 9.63
CA PHE A 946 39.55 1.38 9.92
C PHE A 946 40.91 2.07 9.79
N HIS A 947 41.18 2.77 8.68
CA HIS A 947 42.45 3.50 8.53
C HIS A 947 42.58 4.66 9.53
N TRP A 948 41.46 5.29 9.89
CA TRP A 948 41.44 6.32 10.92
C TRP A 948 41.81 5.75 12.30
N MET A 949 41.25 4.61 12.67
CA MET A 949 41.57 3.95 13.94
C MET A 949 43.04 3.52 14.01
N LEU A 950 43.58 2.96 12.91
CA LEU A 950 45.00 2.61 12.82
C LEU A 950 45.91 3.81 13.11
N ARG A 951 45.64 4.93 12.45
CA ARG A 951 46.35 6.19 12.68
C ARG A 951 46.24 6.64 14.13
N ARG A 952 45.02 6.68 14.69
CA ARG A 952 44.78 7.10 16.07
C ARG A 952 45.54 6.24 17.08
N ARG A 953 45.51 4.91 16.94
CA ARG A 953 46.22 4.00 17.86
C ARG A 953 47.73 4.16 17.80
N ALA A 954 48.27 4.52 16.63
CA ALA A 954 49.68 4.84 16.46
C ALA A 954 50.03 6.18 17.14
N GLU A 955 49.19 7.22 16.96
CA GLU A 955 49.34 8.53 17.63
C GLU A 955 49.24 8.41 19.16
N GLU A 956 48.38 7.52 19.68
CA GLU A 956 48.29 7.18 21.11
C GLU A 956 49.49 6.35 21.62
N GLY A 957 50.40 5.92 20.73
CA GLY A 957 51.57 5.09 21.06
C GLY A 957 51.24 3.64 21.42
N ARG A 958 50.02 3.18 21.16
CA ARG A 958 49.54 1.82 21.49
C ARG A 958 50.00 0.78 20.48
N VAL A 959 50.18 1.19 19.22
CA VAL A 959 50.67 0.32 18.13
C VAL A 959 51.80 1.02 17.39
N VAL A 960 52.57 0.25 16.63
CA VAL A 960 53.53 0.79 15.65
C VAL A 960 53.15 0.30 14.27
N LEU A 961 53.34 1.14 13.25
CA LEU A 961 52.88 0.88 11.89
C LEU A 961 54.07 0.71 10.95
N HIS A 962 53.96 -0.21 10.00
CA HIS A 962 54.99 -0.45 8.99
C HIS A 962 54.33 -0.64 7.63
N VAL A 963 54.80 0.13 6.64
CA VAL A 963 54.44 -0.11 5.24
C VAL A 963 55.53 -0.99 4.61
N PRO A 964 55.20 -2.22 4.17
CA PRO A 964 56.16 -3.10 3.52
C PRO A 964 56.52 -2.58 2.12
N PRO A 965 57.71 -2.88 1.58
CA PRO A 965 58.16 -2.38 0.29
C PRO A 965 57.22 -2.72 -0.88
N ALA A 966 56.59 -3.90 -0.83
CA ALA A 966 55.60 -4.31 -1.83
C ALA A 966 54.38 -3.37 -1.84
N ALA A 967 53.81 -3.09 -0.66
CA ALA A 967 52.66 -2.20 -0.53
C ALA A 967 53.00 -0.74 -0.87
N GLU A 968 54.20 -0.28 -0.49
CA GLU A 968 54.72 1.04 -0.86
C GLU A 968 54.84 1.19 -2.39
N GLY A 969 55.48 0.21 -3.05
CA GLY A 969 55.66 0.22 -4.49
C GLY A 969 54.33 0.19 -5.25
N GLU A 970 53.39 -0.66 -4.81
CA GLU A 970 52.06 -0.72 -5.41
C GLU A 970 51.25 0.55 -5.17
N PHE A 971 51.27 1.09 -3.95
CA PHE A 971 50.58 2.33 -3.61
C PHE A 971 51.10 3.50 -4.46
N MET A 972 52.41 3.65 -4.59
CA MET A 972 53.03 4.68 -5.43
C MET A 972 52.72 4.49 -6.91
N HIS A 973 52.63 3.24 -7.39
CA HIS A 973 52.21 2.95 -8.76
C HIS A 973 50.75 3.34 -9.01
N ARG A 974 49.83 2.99 -8.10
CA ARG A 974 48.41 3.35 -8.21
C ARG A 974 48.18 4.85 -8.07
N ALA A 975 48.98 5.52 -7.24
CA ALA A 975 48.97 6.97 -7.02
C ALA A 975 49.77 7.78 -8.07
N ARG A 976 50.31 7.12 -9.10
CA ARG A 976 51.26 7.73 -10.05
C ARG A 976 50.65 8.81 -10.94
N SER A 977 49.38 8.67 -11.33
CA SER A 977 48.75 9.60 -12.25
C SER A 977 47.36 10.02 -11.81
N SER A 978 47.02 11.28 -12.10
CA SER A 978 45.72 11.88 -11.85
C SER A 978 44.55 11.04 -12.40
N GLU A 979 44.67 10.51 -13.62
CA GLU A 979 43.65 9.64 -14.22
C GLU A 979 43.50 8.29 -13.51
N SER A 980 44.61 7.69 -13.05
CA SER A 980 44.59 6.41 -12.33
C SER A 980 43.86 6.55 -11.00
N VAL A 981 44.16 7.62 -10.26
CA VAL A 981 43.54 7.89 -8.96
C VAL A 981 42.07 8.28 -9.11
N LEU A 982 41.71 9.05 -10.13
CA LEU A 982 40.31 9.42 -10.39
C LEU A 982 39.41 8.18 -10.58
N LYS A 983 39.92 7.12 -11.22
CA LYS A 983 39.18 5.85 -11.40
C LYS A 983 38.88 5.12 -10.09
N LEU A 984 39.59 5.42 -8.99
CA LEU A 984 39.34 4.83 -7.67
C LEU A 984 38.09 5.39 -6.98
N PHE A 985 37.52 6.48 -7.51
CA PHE A 985 36.33 7.14 -6.98
C PHE A 985 35.04 6.76 -7.73
N SER A 986 34.94 5.53 -8.25
CA SER A 986 33.84 5.09 -9.12
C SER A 986 32.43 5.19 -8.52
N ASP A 987 32.31 5.21 -7.19
CA ASP A 987 31.03 5.24 -6.47
C ASP A 987 30.73 6.61 -5.81
N MET A 988 31.46 7.65 -6.21
CA MET A 988 31.29 9.01 -5.69
C MET A 988 31.51 10.01 -6.83
N TYR A 989 30.79 11.13 -6.82
CA TYR A 989 31.00 12.16 -7.82
C TYR A 989 32.25 12.98 -7.50
N ILE A 990 33.04 13.22 -8.54
CA ILE A 990 34.17 14.15 -8.54
C ILE A 990 34.00 15.05 -9.76
N ASP A 991 33.96 16.34 -9.50
CA ASP A 991 34.03 17.36 -10.55
C ASP A 991 35.38 17.28 -11.26
N LYS A 992 35.38 16.95 -12.56
CA LYS A 992 36.62 16.72 -13.28
C LYS A 992 37.36 18.03 -13.56
N THR A 993 36.65 19.16 -13.62
CA THR A 993 37.28 20.47 -13.79
C THR A 993 38.06 20.86 -12.53
N VAL A 994 37.43 20.77 -11.36
CA VAL A 994 38.10 21.04 -10.07
C VAL A 994 39.21 20.02 -9.81
N TRP A 995 39.01 18.76 -10.20
CA TRP A 995 40.04 17.73 -10.12
C TRP A 995 41.26 18.07 -10.98
N GLN A 996 41.06 18.41 -12.25
CA GLN A 996 42.15 18.78 -13.17
C GLN A 996 42.88 20.05 -12.72
N ASP A 997 42.17 21.00 -12.12
CA ASP A 997 42.75 22.25 -11.62
C ASP A 997 43.55 22.08 -10.32
N ARG A 998 43.15 21.16 -9.43
CA ARG A 998 43.76 21.01 -8.09
C ARG A 998 44.70 19.81 -7.94
N ILE A 999 44.53 18.79 -8.78
CA ILE A 999 45.20 17.48 -8.62
C ILE A 999 46.02 17.17 -9.87
N ASP A 1000 47.28 17.59 -9.82
CA ASP A 1000 48.32 17.16 -10.74
C ASP A 1000 49.18 16.02 -10.16
N ASP A 1001 50.03 15.43 -11.00
CA ASP A 1001 50.85 14.27 -10.63
C ASP A 1001 51.88 14.62 -9.53
N GLU A 1002 52.39 15.87 -9.48
CA GLU A 1002 53.34 16.32 -8.45
C GLU A 1002 52.65 16.45 -7.08
N PHE A 1003 51.44 17.01 -7.08
CA PHE A 1003 50.60 17.11 -5.90
C PHE A 1003 50.27 15.72 -5.36
N LEU A 1004 49.84 14.79 -6.21
CA LEU A 1004 49.54 13.41 -5.84
C LEU A 1004 50.76 12.72 -5.23
N GLU A 1005 51.93 12.85 -5.84
CA GLU A 1005 53.16 12.26 -5.31
C GLU A 1005 53.48 12.81 -3.91
N LYS A 1006 53.33 14.12 -3.70
CA LYS A 1006 53.54 14.75 -2.39
C LYS A 1006 52.54 14.25 -1.34
N ARG A 1007 51.25 14.09 -1.70
CA ARG A 1007 50.22 13.56 -0.79
C ARG A 1007 50.46 12.09 -0.47
N ALA A 1008 50.78 11.27 -1.46
CA ALA A 1008 51.10 9.85 -1.28
C ALA A 1008 52.27 9.66 -0.32
N ARG A 1009 53.37 10.41 -0.49
CA ARG A 1009 54.51 10.38 0.45
C ARG A 1009 54.15 10.83 1.86
N ALA A 1010 53.25 11.81 2.01
CA ALA A 1010 52.76 12.24 3.32
C ALA A 1010 51.93 11.15 4.02
N ILE A 1011 51.17 10.34 3.27
CA ILE A 1011 50.42 9.21 3.83
C ILE A 1011 51.39 8.09 4.24
N LEU A 1012 52.38 7.77 3.41
CA LEU A 1012 53.41 6.79 3.76
C LEU A 1012 54.14 7.14 5.05
N SER A 1013 54.44 8.42 5.30
CA SER A 1013 55.09 8.83 6.55
C SER A 1013 54.19 8.73 7.78
N ILE A 1014 52.87 8.85 7.63
CA ILE A 1014 51.89 8.65 8.71
C ILE A 1014 51.79 7.15 9.07
N PHE A 1015 51.78 6.28 8.06
CA PHE A 1015 51.57 4.84 8.22
C PHE A 1015 52.86 4.01 8.37
N SER A 1016 54.04 4.64 8.34
CA SER A 1016 55.34 3.98 8.52
C SER A 1016 56.10 4.60 9.70
N THR A 1017 55.75 4.18 10.92
CA THR A 1017 56.37 4.64 12.17
C THR A 1017 57.44 3.69 12.71
N TRP A 1018 57.60 2.52 12.09
CA TRP A 1018 58.60 1.51 12.42
C TRP A 1018 59.47 1.15 11.21
N SER A 1019 60.79 1.20 11.40
CA SER A 1019 61.79 1.06 10.32
C SER A 1019 62.96 0.13 10.67
N ASN A 1020 62.87 -0.64 11.76
CA ASN A 1020 63.96 -1.52 12.21
C ASN A 1020 64.04 -2.81 11.38
N GLY A 1021 64.61 -2.69 10.19
CA GLY A 1021 65.43 -3.70 9.49
C GLY A 1021 64.81 -5.07 9.22
N THR A 1022 64.44 -5.30 7.96
CA THR A 1022 64.23 -6.62 7.32
C THR A 1022 65.55 -7.36 7.03
N ASP A 1023 66.58 -7.18 7.85
CA ASP A 1023 67.90 -7.78 7.62
C ASP A 1023 68.02 -9.16 8.31
N GLY A 1024 68.05 -10.21 7.48
CA GLY A 1024 68.75 -11.48 7.80
C GLY A 1024 67.96 -12.61 8.49
N GLY A 1025 66.88 -13.11 7.88
CA GLY A 1025 66.21 -14.37 8.27
C GLY A 1025 65.99 -15.31 7.07
N GLU A 1026 65.92 -16.62 7.31
CA GLU A 1026 65.67 -17.66 6.28
C GLU A 1026 64.30 -17.47 5.58
N LEU A 1027 64.23 -17.93 4.31
CA LEU A 1027 63.00 -17.91 3.51
C LEU A 1027 61.91 -18.77 4.15
N VAL A 1028 60.76 -18.16 4.43
CA VAL A 1028 59.56 -18.84 4.93
C VAL A 1028 58.94 -19.68 3.81
N ALA A 1029 58.57 -20.92 4.09
CA ALA A 1029 57.95 -21.86 3.14
C ALA A 1029 56.46 -21.53 2.83
N LEU A 1030 56.20 -20.31 2.33
CA LEU A 1030 54.85 -19.85 1.98
C LEU A 1030 54.21 -20.66 0.84
N ASP A 1031 55.03 -21.21 -0.06
CA ASP A 1031 54.56 -21.94 -1.25
C ASP A 1031 53.79 -23.21 -0.90
N GLU A 1032 54.25 -23.96 0.11
CA GLU A 1032 53.56 -25.15 0.61
C GLU A 1032 52.21 -24.79 1.26
N PHE A 1033 52.18 -23.67 1.99
CA PHE A 1033 50.96 -23.16 2.60
C PHE A 1033 49.91 -22.81 1.54
N LEU A 1034 50.31 -22.08 0.48
CA LEU A 1034 49.39 -21.69 -0.59
C LEU A 1034 48.85 -22.92 -1.34
N LEU A 1035 49.70 -23.92 -1.62
CA LEU A 1035 49.28 -25.19 -2.23
C LEU A 1035 48.30 -25.97 -1.35
N LYS A 1036 48.54 -26.02 -0.04
CA LYS A 1036 47.66 -26.66 0.95
C LYS A 1036 46.28 -26.00 1.04
N HIS A 1037 46.18 -24.71 0.71
CA HIS A 1037 44.93 -23.94 0.77
C HIS A 1037 44.37 -23.56 -0.63
N ARG A 1038 44.88 -24.19 -1.69
CA ARG A 1038 44.57 -23.84 -3.09
C ARG A 1038 43.08 -23.76 -3.42
N ASP A 1039 42.26 -24.65 -2.85
CA ASP A 1039 40.84 -24.74 -3.19
C ASP A 1039 40.08 -23.46 -2.82
N VAL A 1040 40.51 -22.75 -1.77
CA VAL A 1040 39.95 -21.45 -1.36
C VAL A 1040 40.34 -20.38 -2.35
N PHE A 1041 41.62 -20.33 -2.73
CA PHE A 1041 42.13 -19.33 -3.64
C PHE A 1041 41.57 -19.47 -5.06
N ILE A 1042 41.27 -20.70 -5.51
CA ILE A 1042 40.55 -20.96 -6.77
C ILE A 1042 39.16 -20.31 -6.74
N LEU A 1043 38.39 -20.50 -5.66
CA LEU A 1043 37.05 -19.93 -5.56
C LEU A 1043 37.06 -18.39 -5.44
N ILE A 1044 38.05 -17.82 -4.73
CA ILE A 1044 38.24 -16.36 -4.70
C ILE A 1044 38.51 -15.84 -6.12
N ASP A 1045 39.41 -16.48 -6.87
CA ASP A 1045 39.73 -16.07 -8.24
C ASP A 1045 38.53 -16.21 -9.20
N GLU A 1046 37.79 -17.32 -9.13
CA GLU A 1046 36.54 -17.51 -9.88
C GLU A 1046 35.52 -16.40 -9.59
N GLN A 1047 35.32 -16.04 -8.31
CA GLN A 1047 34.42 -14.96 -7.94
C GLN A 1047 34.90 -13.60 -8.45
N LYS A 1048 36.18 -13.26 -8.27
CA LYS A 1048 36.74 -11.99 -8.76
C LYS A 1048 36.56 -11.86 -10.28
N ARG A 1049 36.76 -12.95 -11.03
CA ARG A 1049 36.53 -13.03 -12.48
C ARG A 1049 35.07 -12.85 -12.87
N ASN A 1050 34.14 -13.46 -12.14
CA ASN A 1050 32.70 -13.30 -12.37
C ASN A 1050 32.24 -11.84 -12.21
N ILE A 1051 32.93 -11.07 -11.37
CA ILE A 1051 32.67 -9.64 -11.13
C ILE A 1051 33.46 -8.74 -12.12
N GLY A 1052 34.13 -9.33 -13.11
CA GLY A 1052 34.88 -8.61 -14.14
C GLY A 1052 36.27 -8.14 -13.70
N LYS A 1053 36.79 -8.62 -12.56
CA LYS A 1053 38.18 -8.40 -12.13
C LYS A 1053 38.99 -9.65 -12.47
N ALA A 1054 40.01 -9.53 -13.32
CA ALA A 1054 40.95 -10.61 -13.58
C ALA A 1054 42.23 -10.36 -12.75
N PRO A 1055 42.30 -10.85 -11.49
CA PRO A 1055 43.48 -10.63 -10.67
C PRO A 1055 44.70 -11.33 -11.28
N ALA A 1056 45.88 -10.75 -11.05
CA ALA A 1056 47.12 -11.41 -11.45
C ALA A 1056 47.31 -12.69 -10.61
N ARG A 1057 48.09 -13.63 -11.13
CA ARG A 1057 48.39 -14.90 -10.44
C ARG A 1057 49.89 -15.06 -10.29
N THR A 1058 50.29 -15.83 -9.29
CA THR A 1058 51.68 -16.24 -9.16
C THR A 1058 51.86 -17.70 -9.53
N SER A 1059 52.95 -18.02 -10.21
CA SER A 1059 53.26 -19.41 -10.58
C SER A 1059 54.05 -20.08 -9.46
N ILE A 1060 53.52 -21.19 -8.93
CA ILE A 1060 54.17 -22.05 -7.93
C ILE A 1060 54.20 -23.46 -8.52
N ASN A 1061 55.38 -24.05 -8.66
CA ASN A 1061 55.57 -25.39 -9.25
C ASN A 1061 54.90 -25.58 -10.64
N GLY A 1062 54.75 -24.50 -11.42
CA GLY A 1062 54.09 -24.51 -12.74
C GLY A 1062 52.56 -24.39 -12.71
N GLU A 1063 51.95 -24.33 -11.51
CA GLU A 1063 50.52 -24.03 -11.32
C GLU A 1063 50.35 -22.52 -11.08
N GLU A 1064 49.35 -21.90 -11.71
CA GLU A 1064 48.98 -20.51 -11.43
C GLU A 1064 48.02 -20.45 -10.23
N ILE A 1065 48.46 -19.80 -9.15
CA ILE A 1065 47.73 -19.71 -7.88
C ILE A 1065 47.59 -18.24 -7.48
N TYR A 1066 46.41 -17.89 -6.98
CA TYR A 1066 46.12 -16.62 -6.29
C TYR A 1066 46.55 -16.77 -4.80
N PRO A 1067 47.13 -15.77 -4.11
CA PRO A 1067 47.10 -14.33 -4.36
C PRO A 1067 48.21 -13.76 -5.26
N GLU A 1068 48.16 -12.45 -5.49
CA GLU A 1068 49.12 -11.71 -6.33
C GLU A 1068 50.52 -11.67 -5.69
N ARG A 1069 51.53 -11.29 -6.49
CA ARG A 1069 52.91 -11.23 -6.00
C ARG A 1069 53.05 -10.23 -4.84
N GLY A 1070 52.37 -9.09 -4.91
CA GLY A 1070 52.38 -8.07 -3.85
C GLY A 1070 51.90 -8.64 -2.51
N ASP A 1071 50.73 -9.29 -2.50
CA ASP A 1071 50.16 -9.92 -1.30
C ASP A 1071 51.07 -11.01 -0.73
N ARG A 1072 51.69 -11.82 -1.59
CA ARG A 1072 52.67 -12.84 -1.15
C ARG A 1072 53.90 -12.22 -0.51
N ASP A 1073 54.40 -11.13 -1.07
CA ASP A 1073 55.54 -10.40 -0.51
C ASP A 1073 55.17 -9.83 0.88
N ILE A 1074 53.95 -9.28 1.04
CA ILE A 1074 53.42 -8.84 2.35
C ILE A 1074 53.31 -10.00 3.35
N MET A 1075 52.77 -11.16 2.93
CA MET A 1075 52.69 -12.37 3.78
C MET A 1075 54.08 -12.85 4.21
N SER A 1076 55.04 -12.85 3.29
CA SER A 1076 56.44 -13.24 3.54
C SER A 1076 57.11 -12.29 4.52
N ASP A 1077 56.94 -10.98 4.35
CA ASP A 1077 57.50 -9.97 5.25
C ASP A 1077 56.89 -10.09 6.65
N ALA A 1078 55.57 -10.29 6.76
CA ALA A 1078 54.89 -10.51 8.03
C ALA A 1078 55.39 -11.77 8.76
N ALA A 1079 55.52 -12.88 8.05
CA ALA A 1079 56.04 -14.12 8.60
C ALA A 1079 57.50 -13.98 9.05
N ARG A 1080 58.32 -13.27 8.27
CA ARG A 1080 59.72 -13.00 8.62
C ARG A 1080 59.84 -12.18 9.90
N ILE A 1081 59.07 -11.10 10.01
CA ILE A 1081 59.11 -10.24 11.20
C ILE A 1081 58.55 -10.98 12.43
N ALA A 1082 57.60 -11.90 12.24
CA ALA A 1082 57.11 -12.76 13.31
C ALA A 1082 58.18 -13.76 13.79
N ALA A 1083 59.04 -14.26 12.89
CA ALA A 1083 60.11 -15.20 13.20
C ALA A 1083 61.36 -14.54 13.84
N THR A 1084 61.51 -13.21 13.76
CA THR A 1084 62.65 -12.48 14.33
C THR A 1084 62.40 -12.01 15.77
N CYS A 1085 63.48 -11.64 16.47
CA CYS A 1085 63.44 -11.16 17.85
C CYS A 1085 63.52 -9.63 17.94
N HIS A 1086 62.37 -8.95 17.98
CA HIS A 1086 62.30 -7.49 18.14
C HIS A 1086 61.90 -7.10 19.57
N SER A 1087 62.77 -6.49 20.37
CA SER A 1087 62.59 -6.34 21.82
C SER A 1087 61.32 -5.60 22.27
N ASP A 1088 60.77 -4.70 21.45
CA ASP A 1088 59.60 -3.86 21.78
C ASP A 1088 58.29 -4.30 21.11
N ILE A 1089 58.32 -5.38 20.31
CA ILE A 1089 57.17 -5.90 19.56
C ILE A 1089 56.58 -7.15 20.24
N GLY A 1090 55.28 -7.13 20.49
CA GLY A 1090 54.55 -8.24 21.13
C GLY A 1090 53.92 -9.21 20.15
N SER A 1091 53.46 -8.71 19.00
CA SER A 1091 52.81 -9.48 17.95
C SER A 1091 52.90 -8.76 16.61
N VAL A 1092 52.80 -9.50 15.51
CA VAL A 1092 52.68 -8.95 14.15
C VAL A 1092 51.24 -9.13 13.67
N LEU A 1093 50.65 -8.06 13.13
CA LEU A 1093 49.31 -8.06 12.53
C LEU A 1093 49.39 -7.45 11.14
N VAL A 1094 48.70 -8.03 10.16
CA VAL A 1094 48.50 -7.42 8.84
C VAL A 1094 47.14 -6.74 8.82
N ALA A 1095 47.10 -5.44 8.52
CA ALA A 1095 45.88 -4.68 8.33
C ALA A 1095 45.47 -4.71 6.86
N THR A 1096 44.41 -5.47 6.56
CA THR A 1096 43.92 -5.67 5.19
C THR A 1096 42.44 -6.07 5.20
N ARG A 1097 41.70 -5.59 4.20
CA ARG A 1097 40.30 -5.99 3.97
C ARG A 1097 40.15 -7.11 2.94
N ASP A 1098 41.27 -7.56 2.36
CA ASP A 1098 41.26 -8.49 1.23
C ASP A 1098 41.00 -9.94 1.68
N SER A 1099 40.28 -10.67 0.84
CA SER A 1099 39.72 -11.99 1.15
C SER A 1099 40.79 -13.08 1.21
N ASP A 1100 41.88 -12.96 0.47
CA ASP A 1100 43.07 -13.82 0.53
C ASP A 1100 43.72 -13.86 1.91
N PHE A 1101 43.76 -12.74 2.64
CA PHE A 1101 44.21 -12.74 4.03
C PHE A 1101 43.07 -13.14 4.97
N ARG A 1102 41.88 -12.55 4.80
CA ARG A 1102 40.77 -12.70 5.75
C ARG A 1102 40.22 -14.12 5.79
N LEU A 1103 40.18 -14.86 4.68
CA LEU A 1103 39.63 -16.22 4.65
C LEU A 1103 40.55 -17.22 5.36
N VAL A 1104 41.88 -17.07 5.27
CA VAL A 1104 42.86 -17.97 5.91
C VAL A 1104 43.59 -17.34 7.11
N SER A 1105 43.06 -16.25 7.66
CA SER A 1105 43.70 -15.48 8.74
C SER A 1105 44.17 -16.30 9.94
N ARG A 1106 43.37 -17.29 10.36
CA ARG A 1106 43.73 -18.18 11.47
C ARG A 1106 44.80 -19.20 11.10
N ALA A 1107 44.82 -19.66 9.86
CA ALA A 1107 45.87 -20.55 9.37
C ALA A 1107 47.21 -19.82 9.29
N LEU A 1108 47.22 -18.56 8.81
CA LEU A 1108 48.40 -17.69 8.83
C LEU A 1108 48.92 -17.45 10.26
N GLU A 1109 48.02 -17.20 11.21
CA GLU A 1109 48.39 -16.97 12.61
C GLU A 1109 48.95 -18.21 13.32
N GLU A 1110 48.44 -19.41 13.01
CA GLU A 1110 48.94 -20.66 13.60
C GLU A 1110 50.26 -21.14 12.96
N GLU A 1111 50.44 -20.95 11.65
CA GLU A 1111 51.57 -21.49 10.88
C GLU A 1111 52.78 -20.53 10.87
N PHE A 1112 52.52 -19.22 10.77
CA PHE A 1112 53.58 -18.19 10.65
C PHE A 1112 53.61 -17.19 11.81
N GLY A 1113 52.65 -17.22 12.73
CA GLY A 1113 52.68 -16.41 13.95
C GLY A 1113 52.26 -14.95 13.81
N PHE A 1114 51.74 -14.54 12.64
CA PHE A 1114 51.16 -13.21 12.43
C PHE A 1114 49.64 -13.26 12.26
N GLY A 1115 48.93 -12.30 12.83
CA GLY A 1115 47.48 -12.19 12.71
C GLY A 1115 47.04 -11.30 11.55
N VAL A 1116 45.74 -11.30 11.25
CA VAL A 1116 45.11 -10.36 10.31
C VAL A 1116 44.04 -9.57 11.07
N VAL A 1117 43.97 -8.27 10.81
CA VAL A 1117 42.91 -7.38 11.28
C VAL A 1117 42.28 -6.70 10.07
N GLY A 1118 40.96 -6.84 9.91
CA GLY A 1118 40.23 -6.25 8.77
C GLY A 1118 39.39 -5.04 9.11
N ASP A 1119 39.26 -4.71 10.39
CA ASP A 1119 38.35 -3.68 10.87
C ASP A 1119 38.79 -3.12 12.22
N ALA A 1120 38.15 -2.01 12.62
CA ALA A 1120 38.49 -1.29 13.85
C ALA A 1120 38.20 -2.11 15.13
N GLN A 1121 37.21 -3.00 15.11
CA GLN A 1121 36.88 -3.84 16.26
C GLN A 1121 37.94 -4.92 16.46
N GLN A 1122 38.30 -5.65 15.40
CA GLN A 1122 39.37 -6.65 15.44
C GLN A 1122 40.71 -6.02 15.86
N LEU A 1123 40.98 -4.78 15.42
CA LEU A 1123 42.13 -4.03 15.88
C LEU A 1123 42.05 -3.77 17.40
N ASN A 1124 40.93 -3.26 17.90
CA ASN A 1124 40.76 -3.00 19.33
C ASN A 1124 40.86 -4.29 20.17
N ASP A 1125 40.26 -5.40 19.74
CA ASP A 1125 40.33 -6.70 20.44
C ASP A 1125 41.77 -7.25 20.55
N ARG A 1126 42.69 -6.77 19.70
CA ARG A 1126 44.10 -7.16 19.68
C ARG A 1126 45.02 -6.15 20.38
N VAL A 1127 44.54 -4.94 20.66
CA VAL A 1127 45.35 -3.81 21.16
C VAL A 1127 44.93 -3.36 22.56
N LEU A 1128 43.64 -3.45 22.91
CA LEU A 1128 43.06 -3.12 24.21
C LEU A 1128 43.02 -4.36 25.11
#